data_AF-A0A540L2X5-F1
#
_entry.id   AF-A0A540L2X5-F1
#
_cell.length_a   1.000
_cell.length_b   1.000
_cell.length_c   1.000
_cell.angle_alpha   90.00
_cell.angle_beta   90.00
_cell.angle_gamma   90.00
#
_symmetry.space_group_name_H-M   'P 1'
#
loop_
_entity.id
_entity.type
_entity.pdbx_description
1 polymer ?
#
loop_
_entity_poly.entity_id
_entity_poly.type
_entity_poly.pdbx_seq_one_letter_code
_entity_poly.pdbx_strand_id
1 'polypeptide(L)'
;MSGNVEVLLGIGDACVLAVEEDGVQQLGLEVLRGPIQKMAVSRDGQWLASFTHDGRLLVMTSNLNDILIEQECESALPPEQLSWCGMDTVLLYWDDMLLMMGPRGDPVRYFYDEPIILIPECDGVRILSNSSMEFLQRVPDSTESIFKIGSTSPAALLYDALDHFDRRSAKADENLRLIRPSLTEAVEACVDAAGHEFDVLRQRTLLRAASYGQAFCSNFQRDHIQEMCKTLRVLNAVRHPDVGMPLSIQQYKLLTPAVLISRLINAYKHFLALRISEYLGMNQEMVIMHWACSKITASLAISDTNLLDILLDKLKLCKGISYAAVAAHADKNGRRKLAAMLVEHEPRSSKQVPLLLSIGEEDTALMKAIESGDTDLVYLVLFHIWQKRQPLEFFGMIQARALARDLFIIYARCYKHEFLKDFFLSTGQLQEVAFLLWKESWETGKNPMASRGSPLHGPRIKLIEKAHNLFVETKEYTFESKAAEEHAKLIRMQHELEVSTKQAIFVDSSISDTIRTCIVLGNHRAAMKVKTEFKVSEKRWYWLKVFALATIRDWDALEKFSKEKRPPIGYRPFVEACVDADEKGEALKYIPKLTDPRERAESYARIGMAKEAADAASQAKDGELLGRLKMTFSQNAAASSIFDTLRDRFVS
;
A
#
# COMPACT_ATOMS: atom_id res chain seq x y z
N MET A 1 -2.50 -16.27 36.64
CA MET A 1 -1.94 -14.90 36.70
C MET A 1 -2.68 -14.03 35.70
N SER A 2 -3.10 -12.84 36.12
CA SER A 2 -3.94 -11.88 35.38
C SER A 2 -3.29 -11.29 34.13
N GLY A 3 -1.99 -11.57 33.89
CA GLY A 3 -1.23 -10.99 32.79
C GLY A 3 -0.76 -9.55 33.05
N ASN A 4 -1.23 -8.94 34.13
CA ASN A 4 -0.82 -7.61 34.59
C ASN A 4 0.43 -7.71 35.47
N VAL A 5 1.25 -6.66 35.48
CA VAL A 5 2.46 -6.58 36.31
C VAL A 5 2.06 -6.30 37.75
N GLU A 6 2.43 -7.21 38.65
CA GLU A 6 2.26 -7.07 40.10
C GLU A 6 3.61 -6.75 40.74
N VAL A 7 3.64 -5.77 41.65
CA VAL A 7 4.86 -5.37 42.38
C VAL A 7 4.67 -5.63 43.87
N LEU A 8 5.55 -6.45 44.46
CA LEU A 8 5.57 -6.71 45.90
C LEU A 8 6.54 -5.75 46.61
N LEU A 9 6.06 -5.06 47.64
CA LEU A 9 6.82 -4.09 48.44
C LEU A 9 6.79 -4.48 49.92
N GLY A 10 7.95 -4.81 50.49
CA GLY A 10 8.07 -5.01 51.94
C GLY A 10 7.97 -3.69 52.71
N ILE A 11 7.11 -3.63 53.72
CA ILE A 11 6.95 -2.50 54.64
C ILE A 11 7.42 -2.91 56.04
N GLY A 12 7.95 -1.95 56.80
CA GLY A 12 8.58 -2.15 58.12
C GLY A 12 7.73 -2.83 59.21
N ASP A 13 6.41 -2.89 59.03
CA ASP A 13 5.45 -3.41 60.02
C ASP A 13 5.00 -4.86 59.72
N ALA A 14 5.94 -5.74 59.32
CA ALA A 14 5.64 -7.14 59.00
C ALA A 14 4.51 -7.32 57.95
N CYS A 15 4.52 -6.47 56.92
CA CYS A 15 3.50 -6.44 55.88
C CYS A 15 4.14 -6.29 54.50
N VAL A 16 3.54 -6.92 53.49
CA VAL A 16 3.91 -6.74 52.09
C VAL A 16 2.74 -6.12 51.34
N LEU A 17 2.98 -5.07 50.57
CA LEU A 17 1.99 -4.55 49.63
C LEU A 17 2.14 -5.24 48.29
N ALA A 18 1.05 -5.81 47.78
CA ALA A 18 0.89 -6.12 46.37
C ALA A 18 0.27 -4.91 45.67
N VAL A 19 1.01 -4.34 44.72
CA VAL A 19 0.59 -3.19 43.93
C VAL A 19 0.30 -3.66 42.51
N GLU A 20 -0.95 -3.50 42.09
CA GLU A 20 -1.43 -3.73 40.72
C GLU A 20 -1.93 -2.40 40.12
N GLU A 21 -2.26 -2.39 38.82
CA GLU A 21 -2.81 -1.20 38.14
C GLU A 21 -4.11 -0.69 38.78
N ASP A 22 -4.97 -1.62 39.23
CA ASP A 22 -6.31 -1.32 39.73
C ASP A 22 -6.39 -1.13 41.25
N GLY A 23 -5.27 -1.29 41.98
CA GLY A 23 -5.29 -1.11 43.43
C GLY A 23 -4.05 -1.63 44.18
N VAL A 24 -4.11 -1.46 45.50
CA VAL A 24 -3.07 -1.90 46.44
C VAL A 24 -3.71 -2.83 47.46
N GLN A 25 -3.13 -4.02 47.63
CA GLN A 25 -3.55 -5.01 48.61
C GLN A 25 -2.45 -5.22 49.66
N GLN A 26 -2.83 -5.31 50.93
CA GLN A 26 -1.93 -5.72 52.01
C GLN A 26 -1.93 -7.26 52.16
N LEU A 27 -0.75 -7.85 52.23
CA LEU A 27 -0.49 -9.27 52.34
C LEU A 27 0.39 -9.59 53.56
N GLY A 28 0.25 -10.80 54.10
CA GLY A 28 1.16 -11.35 55.11
C GLY A 28 0.93 -10.89 56.56
N LEU A 29 -0.14 -10.13 56.85
CA LEU A 29 -0.45 -9.58 58.19
C LEU A 29 -0.52 -10.62 59.33
N GLU A 30 -0.92 -11.86 59.03
CA GLU A 30 -1.02 -12.94 60.03
C GLU A 30 0.16 -13.91 59.98
N VAL A 31 0.94 -13.90 58.90
CA VAL A 31 1.95 -14.92 58.59
C VAL A 31 3.36 -14.41 58.88
N LEU A 32 3.62 -13.13 58.60
CA LEU A 32 4.91 -12.49 58.82
C LEU A 32 5.05 -12.10 60.29
N ARG A 33 6.14 -12.54 60.93
CA ARG A 33 6.44 -12.26 62.34
C ARG A 33 7.34 -11.03 62.55
N GLY A 34 7.71 -10.35 61.47
CA GLY A 34 8.57 -9.17 61.50
C GLY A 34 8.90 -8.65 60.10
N PRO A 35 9.66 -7.55 60.00
CA PRO A 35 10.00 -6.94 58.72
C PRO A 35 10.85 -7.86 57.84
N ILE A 36 10.56 -7.82 56.54
CA ILE A 36 11.34 -8.46 55.48
C ILE A 36 12.43 -7.49 55.03
N GLN A 37 13.69 -7.93 55.08
CA GLN A 37 14.84 -7.13 54.66
C GLN A 37 15.20 -7.33 53.18
N LYS A 38 14.98 -8.53 52.64
CA LYS A 38 15.20 -8.88 51.23
C LYS A 38 14.11 -9.84 50.76
N MET A 39 13.71 -9.72 49.49
CA MET A 39 12.75 -10.62 48.89
C MET A 39 13.08 -10.88 47.42
N ALA A 40 12.72 -12.08 46.95
CA ALA A 40 12.86 -12.50 45.57
C ALA A 40 11.69 -13.41 45.18
N VAL A 41 11.03 -13.10 44.08
CA VAL A 41 9.91 -13.90 43.54
C VAL A 41 10.47 -14.97 42.60
N SER A 42 9.88 -16.17 42.63
CA SER A 42 10.22 -17.25 41.70
C SER A 42 9.85 -16.88 40.26
N ARG A 43 10.48 -17.52 39.28
CA ARG A 43 10.30 -17.17 37.87
C ARG A 43 8.85 -17.34 37.36
N ASP A 44 8.12 -18.30 37.92
CA ASP A 44 6.70 -18.55 37.61
C ASP A 44 5.73 -17.72 38.45
N GLY A 45 6.23 -16.84 39.32
CA GLY A 45 5.42 -15.97 40.18
C GLY A 45 4.68 -16.70 41.31
N GLN A 46 4.91 -17.99 41.54
CA GLN A 46 4.15 -18.76 42.54
C GLN A 46 4.73 -18.68 43.95
N TRP A 47 6.03 -18.45 44.08
CA TRP A 47 6.76 -18.52 45.35
C TRP A 47 7.51 -17.22 45.63
N LEU A 48 7.56 -16.84 46.91
CA LEU A 48 8.32 -15.71 47.42
C LEU A 48 9.37 -16.23 48.39
N ALA A 49 10.64 -15.99 48.09
CA ALA A 49 11.73 -16.13 49.04
C ALA A 49 11.92 -14.79 49.75
N SER A 50 12.04 -14.82 51.07
CA SER A 50 12.21 -13.63 51.89
C SER A 50 13.19 -13.87 53.03
N PHE A 51 14.01 -12.86 53.30
CA PHE A 51 14.93 -12.85 54.44
C PHE A 51 14.40 -11.90 55.50
N THR A 52 14.16 -12.41 56.70
CA THR A 52 13.58 -11.66 57.81
C THR A 52 14.64 -11.00 58.69
N HIS A 53 14.24 -9.97 59.42
CA HIS A 53 15.10 -9.23 60.33
C HIS A 53 15.78 -10.05 61.45
N ASP A 54 15.23 -11.21 61.80
CA ASP A 54 15.76 -12.13 62.81
C ASP A 54 16.68 -13.21 62.20
N GLY A 55 17.09 -13.05 60.94
CA GLY A 55 18.07 -13.92 60.30
C GLY A 55 17.48 -15.23 59.77
N ARG A 56 16.21 -15.26 59.36
CA ARG A 56 15.58 -16.46 58.79
C ARG A 56 15.31 -16.30 57.30
N LEU A 57 15.48 -17.39 56.57
CA LEU A 57 14.90 -17.55 55.24
C LEU A 57 13.48 -18.11 55.39
N LEU A 58 12.51 -17.39 54.83
CA LEU A 58 11.15 -17.86 54.64
C LEU A 58 10.86 -18.01 53.15
N VAL A 59 10.45 -19.21 52.72
CA VAL A 59 9.86 -19.43 51.40
C VAL A 59 8.38 -19.68 51.58
N MET A 60 7.58 -18.86 50.91
CA MET A 60 6.12 -18.87 51.01
C MET A 60 5.47 -18.77 49.65
N THR A 61 4.17 -19.01 49.58
CA THR A 61 3.36 -18.68 48.40
C THR A 61 3.40 -17.17 48.14
N SER A 62 3.30 -16.73 46.88
CA SER A 62 3.34 -15.29 46.53
C SER A 62 2.17 -14.48 47.12
N ASN A 63 1.08 -15.13 47.52
CA ASN A 63 -0.03 -14.51 48.26
C ASN A 63 0.24 -14.42 49.78
N LEU A 64 1.40 -14.87 50.25
CA LEU A 64 1.85 -14.87 51.65
C LEU A 64 0.90 -15.57 52.63
N ASN A 65 0.17 -16.59 52.17
CA ASN A 65 -0.74 -17.37 53.01
C ASN A 65 -0.06 -18.57 53.67
N ASP A 66 0.83 -19.26 52.94
CA ASP A 66 1.42 -20.52 53.39
C ASP A 66 2.95 -20.43 53.40
N ILE A 67 3.56 -20.72 54.56
CA ILE A 67 5.01 -20.88 54.70
C ILE A 67 5.37 -22.33 54.36
N LEU A 68 6.26 -22.51 53.39
CA LEU A 68 6.72 -23.81 52.90
C LEU A 68 8.07 -24.20 53.51
N ILE A 69 8.94 -23.20 53.69
CA ILE A 69 10.27 -23.36 54.27
C ILE A 69 10.47 -22.23 55.28
N GLU A 70 10.87 -22.59 56.49
CA GLU A 70 11.38 -21.66 57.50
C GLU A 70 12.70 -22.24 58.00
N GLN A 71 13.81 -21.52 57.75
CA GLN A 71 15.15 -21.93 58.18
C GLN A 71 15.92 -20.76 58.77
N GLU A 72 16.61 -21.01 59.87
CA GLU A 72 17.51 -20.05 60.53
C GLU A 72 18.86 -20.01 59.81
N CYS A 73 19.30 -18.81 59.44
CA CYS A 73 20.60 -18.56 58.83
C CYS A 73 21.65 -18.26 59.90
N GLU A 74 22.92 -18.45 59.57
CA GLU A 74 24.05 -18.24 60.50
C GLU A 74 24.28 -16.76 60.86
N SER A 75 23.67 -15.83 60.12
CA SER A 75 23.79 -14.39 60.31
C SER A 75 22.42 -13.72 60.24
N ALA A 76 22.20 -12.75 61.12
CA ALA A 76 21.05 -11.85 61.07
C ALA A 76 21.26 -10.65 60.14
N LEU A 77 22.47 -10.48 59.58
CA LEU A 77 22.71 -9.46 58.56
C LEU A 77 22.05 -9.88 57.24
N PRO A 78 21.35 -8.98 56.54
CA PRO A 78 20.70 -9.32 55.28
C PRO A 78 21.74 -9.72 54.22
N PRO A 79 21.44 -10.73 53.38
CA PRO A 79 22.29 -11.07 52.26
C PRO A 79 22.36 -9.90 51.27
N GLU A 80 23.52 -9.75 50.63
CA GLU A 80 23.69 -8.78 49.56
C GLU A 80 22.75 -9.11 48.41
N GLN A 81 22.69 -10.39 48.05
CA GLN A 81 21.86 -10.92 46.97
C GLN A 81 21.03 -12.11 47.47
N LEU A 82 19.75 -12.09 47.11
CA LEU A 82 18.80 -13.18 47.32
C LEU A 82 18.25 -13.55 45.94
N SER A 83 18.42 -14.79 45.50
CA SER A 83 18.05 -15.20 44.14
C SER A 83 17.59 -16.64 44.08
N TRP A 84 16.63 -16.92 43.20
CA TRP A 84 16.19 -18.30 42.94
C TRP A 84 17.17 -19.01 42.02
N CYS A 85 17.49 -20.27 42.35
CA CYS A 85 18.22 -21.20 41.49
C CYS A 85 17.26 -22.26 40.96
N GLY A 86 16.86 -22.08 39.70
CA GLY A 86 15.75 -22.80 39.11
C GLY A 86 14.44 -22.50 39.85
N MET A 87 13.65 -23.53 40.10
CA MET A 87 12.38 -23.45 40.83
C MET A 87 12.45 -24.02 42.25
N ASP A 88 13.53 -24.71 42.58
CA ASP A 88 13.58 -25.58 43.75
C ASP A 88 14.38 -24.99 44.92
N THR A 89 15.31 -24.08 44.66
CA THR A 89 16.28 -23.64 45.68
C THR A 89 16.50 -22.14 45.67
N VAL A 90 16.89 -21.61 46.83
CA VAL A 90 17.17 -20.19 47.05
C VAL A 90 18.65 -20.02 47.39
N LEU A 91 19.28 -19.04 46.75
CA LEU A 91 20.66 -18.64 47.00
C LEU A 91 20.67 -17.36 47.83
N LEU A 92 21.51 -17.37 48.87
CA LEU A 92 21.79 -16.22 49.72
C LEU A 92 23.30 -15.97 49.67
N TYR A 93 23.69 -14.76 49.33
CA TYR A 93 25.10 -14.39 49.21
C TYR A 93 25.48 -13.27 50.17
N TRP A 94 26.57 -13.49 50.92
CA TRP A 94 27.20 -12.52 51.80
C TRP A 94 28.70 -12.51 51.53
N ASP A 95 29.28 -11.35 51.20
CA ASP A 95 30.74 -11.13 51.08
C ASP A 95 31.53 -12.22 50.33
N ASP A 96 31.97 -13.29 50.99
CA ASP A 96 32.71 -14.42 50.41
C ASP A 96 31.93 -15.76 50.36
N MET A 97 30.72 -15.80 50.92
CA MET A 97 29.95 -17.04 51.13
C MET A 97 28.61 -17.03 50.41
N LEU A 98 28.41 -18.03 49.54
CA LEU A 98 27.15 -18.32 48.86
C LEU A 98 26.50 -19.56 49.47
N LEU A 99 25.33 -19.38 50.06
CA LEU A 99 24.52 -20.41 50.68
C LEU A 99 23.37 -20.82 49.75
N MET A 100 23.29 -22.11 49.44
CA MET A 100 22.17 -22.70 48.70
C MET A 100 21.26 -23.44 49.66
N MET A 101 20.02 -22.96 49.76
CA MET A 101 18.98 -23.55 50.60
C MET A 101 17.91 -24.21 49.73
N GLY A 102 17.69 -25.50 49.95
CA GLY A 102 16.60 -26.26 49.34
C GLY A 102 15.47 -26.57 50.33
N PRO A 103 14.33 -27.08 49.84
CA PRO A 103 13.18 -27.45 50.66
C PRO A 103 13.46 -28.61 51.60
N ARG A 104 14.43 -29.47 51.26
CA ARG A 104 14.78 -30.67 52.01
C ARG A 104 16.29 -30.86 51.94
N GLY A 105 16.91 -31.14 53.09
CA GLY A 105 18.35 -31.43 53.20
C GLY A 105 19.14 -30.29 53.85
N ASP A 106 20.43 -30.57 54.07
CA ASP A 106 21.38 -29.61 54.65
C ASP A 106 21.76 -28.53 53.63
N PRO A 107 21.95 -27.28 54.08
CA PRO A 107 22.35 -26.20 53.19
C PRO A 107 23.77 -26.41 52.65
N VAL A 108 23.96 -26.09 51.36
CA VAL A 108 25.25 -26.22 50.67
C VAL A 108 25.95 -24.87 50.65
N ARG A 109 27.25 -24.86 50.98
CA ARG A 109 28.07 -23.65 51.07
C ARG A 109 29.11 -23.64 49.96
N TYR A 110 29.23 -22.51 49.27
CA TYR A 110 30.29 -22.21 48.32
C TYR A 110 31.03 -20.97 48.80
N PHE A 111 32.36 -20.99 48.70
CA PHE A 111 33.22 -19.88 49.10
C PHE A 111 33.91 -19.31 47.88
N TYR A 112 33.92 -17.99 47.76
CA TYR A 112 34.47 -17.24 46.63
C TYR A 112 35.49 -16.22 47.12
N ASP A 113 36.66 -16.20 46.47
CA ASP A 113 37.73 -15.23 46.78
C ASP A 113 37.49 -13.83 46.16
N GLU A 114 36.51 -13.72 45.25
CA GLU A 114 36.14 -12.49 44.54
C GLU A 114 34.65 -12.20 44.73
N PRO A 115 34.24 -10.92 44.73
CA PRO A 115 32.83 -10.57 44.70
C PRO A 115 32.11 -11.17 43.49
N ILE A 116 30.94 -11.77 43.72
CA ILE A 116 30.13 -12.40 42.67
C ILE A 116 28.80 -11.70 42.44
N ILE A 117 28.28 -11.81 41.23
CA ILE A 117 26.93 -11.38 40.85
C ILE A 117 26.12 -12.60 40.44
N LEU A 118 24.95 -12.76 41.04
CA LEU A 118 23.99 -13.82 40.74
C LEU A 118 23.01 -13.33 39.68
N ILE A 119 22.95 -14.05 38.55
CA ILE A 119 21.99 -13.81 37.48
C ILE A 119 21.06 -15.02 37.40
N PRO A 120 19.81 -14.91 37.87
CA PRO A 120 18.86 -16.03 37.82
C PRO A 120 18.46 -16.34 36.38
N GLU A 121 18.52 -17.64 36.04
CA GLU A 121 18.10 -18.19 34.75
C GLU A 121 16.90 -19.14 34.95
N CYS A 122 16.36 -19.72 33.88
CA CYS A 122 15.17 -20.58 33.97
C CYS A 122 15.41 -21.91 34.70
N ASP A 123 16.66 -22.34 34.80
CA ASP A 123 17.06 -23.68 35.21
C ASP A 123 18.26 -23.67 36.17
N GLY A 124 18.67 -22.49 36.63
CA GLY A 124 19.81 -22.31 37.51
C GLY A 124 20.16 -20.84 37.70
N VAL A 125 21.39 -20.57 38.10
CA VAL A 125 21.96 -19.22 38.28
C VAL A 125 23.30 -19.15 37.60
N ARG A 126 23.53 -18.09 36.82
CA ARG A 126 24.88 -17.72 36.39
C ARG A 126 25.55 -16.92 37.49
N ILE A 127 26.73 -17.35 37.88
CA ILE A 127 27.56 -16.70 38.88
C ILE A 127 28.70 -16.03 38.12
N LEU A 128 28.73 -14.70 38.18
CA LEU A 128 29.76 -13.89 37.52
C LEU A 128 30.73 -13.34 38.55
N SER A 129 32.01 -13.65 38.39
CA SER A 129 33.10 -12.98 39.10
C SER A 129 33.87 -12.06 38.14
N ASN A 130 34.94 -11.43 38.62
CA ASN A 130 35.83 -10.64 37.76
C ASN A 130 36.64 -11.51 36.79
N SER A 131 36.81 -12.79 37.12
CA SER A 131 37.68 -13.73 36.41
C SER A 131 36.94 -14.89 35.73
N SER A 132 35.71 -15.21 36.14
CA SER A 132 35.01 -16.41 35.71
C SER A 132 33.50 -16.23 35.57
N MET A 133 32.89 -17.14 34.80
CA MET A 133 31.44 -17.29 34.72
C MET A 133 31.12 -18.76 34.97
N GLU A 134 30.41 -19.04 36.06
CA GLU A 134 29.95 -20.36 36.45
C GLU A 134 28.45 -20.48 36.25
N PHE A 135 27.96 -21.72 36.11
CA PHE A 135 26.54 -22.01 36.06
C PHE A 135 26.19 -23.04 37.14
N LEU A 136 25.45 -22.59 38.15
CA LEU A 136 24.95 -23.41 39.22
C LEU A 136 23.52 -23.84 38.89
N GLN A 137 23.29 -25.15 38.83
CA GLN A 137 21.97 -25.74 38.61
C GLN A 137 21.81 -27.00 39.45
N ARG A 138 20.55 -27.38 39.72
CA ARG A 138 20.24 -28.72 40.21
C ARG A 138 20.67 -29.75 39.16
N VAL A 139 21.30 -30.84 39.60
CA VAL A 139 21.65 -31.94 38.70
C VAL A 139 20.36 -32.55 38.13
N PRO A 140 20.21 -32.64 36.80
CA PRO A 140 19.01 -33.21 36.19
C PRO A 140 18.82 -34.69 36.55
N ASP A 141 17.56 -35.10 36.74
CA ASP A 141 17.21 -36.45 37.21
C ASP A 141 17.72 -37.55 36.27
N SER A 142 17.73 -37.29 34.95
CA SER A 142 18.28 -38.22 33.95
C SER A 142 19.78 -38.42 34.14
N THR A 143 20.55 -37.34 34.31
CA THR A 143 21.99 -37.40 34.61
C THR A 143 22.25 -38.09 35.96
N GLU A 144 21.51 -37.74 37.02
CA GLU A 144 21.66 -38.40 38.32
C GLU A 144 21.39 -39.91 38.19
N SER A 145 20.30 -40.30 37.52
CA SER A 145 19.92 -41.70 37.38
C SER A 145 20.99 -42.55 36.70
N ILE A 146 21.82 -41.97 35.82
CA ILE A 146 22.89 -42.68 35.11
C ILE A 146 24.17 -42.70 35.92
N PHE A 147 24.58 -41.56 36.49
CA PHE A 147 25.94 -41.41 37.07
C PHE A 147 26.00 -41.51 38.60
N LYS A 148 24.85 -41.63 39.28
CA LYS A 148 24.83 -41.86 40.73
C LYS A 148 25.59 -43.15 41.06
N ILE A 149 26.46 -43.06 42.06
CA ILE A 149 27.31 -44.19 42.49
C ILE A 149 26.41 -45.35 42.91
N GLY A 150 26.62 -46.51 42.29
CA GLY A 150 25.83 -47.71 42.54
C GLY A 150 24.42 -47.67 41.94
N SER A 151 24.16 -46.77 40.98
CA SER A 151 22.88 -46.75 40.28
C SER A 151 22.62 -48.07 39.56
N THR A 152 21.41 -48.60 39.75
CA THR A 152 20.89 -49.78 39.05
C THR A 152 19.71 -49.41 38.16
N SER A 153 19.57 -48.12 37.83
CA SER A 153 18.51 -47.64 36.93
C SER A 153 18.65 -48.27 35.54
N PRO A 154 17.55 -48.41 34.78
CA PRO A 154 17.63 -48.92 33.40
C PRO A 154 18.61 -48.13 32.52
N ALA A 155 18.70 -46.81 32.71
CA ALA A 155 19.60 -45.94 31.96
C ALA A 155 21.08 -46.13 32.35
N ALA A 156 21.38 -46.31 33.64
CA ALA A 156 22.73 -46.64 34.11
C ALA A 156 23.18 -48.01 33.58
N LEU A 157 22.31 -49.03 33.65
CA LEU A 157 22.60 -50.36 33.13
C LEU A 157 22.80 -50.36 31.61
N LEU A 158 22.06 -49.53 30.87
CA LEU A 158 22.27 -49.34 29.43
C LEU A 158 23.62 -48.68 29.13
N TYR A 159 23.99 -47.68 29.91
CA TYR A 159 25.29 -47.01 29.80
C TYR A 159 26.45 -47.98 30.10
N ASP A 160 26.33 -48.81 31.14
CA ASP A 160 27.30 -49.86 31.47
C ASP A 160 27.32 -50.97 30.41
N ALA A 161 26.17 -51.33 29.84
CA ALA A 161 26.09 -52.31 28.75
C ALA A 161 26.90 -51.85 27.54
N LEU A 162 26.92 -50.55 27.23
CA LEU A 162 27.77 -49.99 26.17
C LEU A 162 29.27 -50.18 26.50
N ASP A 163 29.70 -49.88 27.73
CA ASP A 163 31.11 -50.08 28.12
C ASP A 163 31.51 -51.56 28.05
N HIS A 164 30.64 -52.46 28.53
CA HIS A 164 30.85 -53.91 28.38
C HIS A 164 30.87 -54.35 26.91
N PHE A 165 30.05 -53.76 26.05
CA PHE A 165 30.04 -54.03 24.62
C PHE A 165 31.35 -53.58 23.96
N ASP A 166 31.82 -52.37 24.26
CA ASP A 166 33.10 -51.84 23.76
C ASP A 166 34.29 -52.74 24.21
N ARG A 167 34.20 -53.35 25.39
CA ARG A 167 35.16 -54.34 25.92
C ARG A 167 34.94 -55.77 25.43
N ARG A 168 33.94 -56.01 24.57
CA ARG A 168 33.56 -57.34 24.04
C ARG A 168 33.21 -58.36 25.15
N SER A 169 32.58 -57.91 26.23
CA SER A 169 32.13 -58.75 27.34
C SER A 169 30.71 -59.27 27.12
N ALA A 170 30.45 -60.53 27.46
CA ALA A 170 29.11 -61.12 27.43
C ALA A 170 28.12 -60.42 28.41
N LYS A 171 28.64 -59.72 29.42
CA LYS A 171 27.85 -58.93 30.38
C LYS A 171 27.00 -57.83 29.73
N ALA A 172 27.37 -57.39 28.52
CA ALA A 172 26.57 -56.43 27.77
C ALA A 172 25.16 -56.97 27.46
N ASP A 173 25.06 -58.23 27.03
CA ASP A 173 23.78 -58.90 26.74
C ASP A 173 22.99 -59.19 28.03
N GLU A 174 23.68 -59.55 29.12
CA GLU A 174 23.05 -59.73 30.43
C GLU A 174 22.36 -58.44 30.89
N ASN A 175 23.06 -57.31 30.87
CA ASN A 175 22.51 -56.01 31.25
C ASN A 175 21.34 -55.60 30.34
N LEU A 176 21.45 -55.80 29.03
CA LEU A 176 20.35 -55.51 28.09
C LEU A 176 19.11 -56.35 28.36
N ARG A 177 19.27 -57.65 28.68
CA ARG A 177 18.13 -58.52 29.01
C ARG A 177 17.43 -58.09 30.29
N LEU A 178 18.18 -57.63 31.30
CA LEU A 178 17.62 -57.12 32.56
C LEU A 178 16.71 -55.90 32.34
N ILE A 179 17.09 -55.01 31.42
CA ILE A 179 16.37 -53.75 31.19
C ILE A 179 15.37 -53.81 30.02
N ARG A 180 15.21 -54.96 29.35
CA ARG A 180 14.38 -55.11 28.15
C ARG A 180 12.96 -54.51 28.28
N PRO A 181 12.23 -54.63 29.41
CA PRO A 181 10.91 -54.02 29.58
C PRO A 181 10.92 -52.48 29.56
N SER A 182 11.99 -51.86 30.08
CA SER A 182 12.14 -50.40 30.25
C SER A 182 13.21 -49.82 29.32
N LEU A 183 13.59 -50.54 28.26
CA LEU A 183 14.70 -50.15 27.40
C LEU A 183 14.41 -48.83 26.65
N THR A 184 13.16 -48.59 26.28
CA THR A 184 12.76 -47.34 25.62
C THR A 184 12.96 -46.14 26.55
N GLU A 185 12.55 -46.24 27.81
CA GLU A 185 12.77 -45.21 28.84
C GLU A 185 14.27 -45.01 29.12
N ALA A 186 15.06 -46.10 29.15
CA ALA A 186 16.51 -46.02 29.32
C ALA A 186 17.19 -45.26 28.17
N VAL A 187 16.77 -45.52 26.92
CA VAL A 187 17.26 -44.79 25.74
C VAL A 187 16.88 -43.32 25.83
N GLU A 188 15.64 -43.00 26.19
CA GLU A 188 15.18 -41.61 26.37
C GLU A 188 15.97 -40.88 27.45
N ALA A 189 16.20 -41.52 28.60
CA ALA A 189 17.00 -40.95 29.68
C ALA A 189 18.46 -40.70 29.27
N CYS A 190 19.08 -41.60 28.48
CA CYS A 190 20.42 -41.35 27.94
C CYS A 190 20.43 -40.17 26.94
N VAL A 191 19.41 -40.03 26.10
CA VAL A 191 19.29 -38.88 25.18
C VAL A 191 19.10 -37.57 25.96
N ASP A 192 18.23 -37.57 26.96
CA ASP A 192 17.95 -36.41 27.80
C ASP A 192 19.19 -35.99 28.60
N ALA A 193 19.85 -36.92 29.30
CA ALA A 193 21.09 -36.66 30.02
C ALA A 193 22.18 -36.10 29.11
N ALA A 194 22.29 -36.57 27.86
CA ALA A 194 23.22 -36.00 26.89
C ALA A 194 22.95 -34.52 26.62
N GLY A 195 21.69 -34.09 26.61
CA GLY A 195 21.30 -32.68 26.45
C GLY A 195 21.77 -31.77 27.59
N HIS A 196 21.85 -32.31 28.80
CA HIS A 196 22.22 -31.59 30.01
C HIS A 196 23.72 -31.50 30.26
N GLU A 197 24.50 -32.45 29.74
CA GLU A 197 25.96 -32.43 29.86
C GLU A 197 26.60 -31.29 29.04
N PHE A 198 27.69 -30.73 29.56
CA PHE A 198 28.53 -29.75 28.87
C PHE A 198 29.80 -30.37 28.28
N ASP A 199 30.26 -31.50 28.83
CA ASP A 199 31.42 -32.22 28.31
C ASP A 199 31.07 -33.00 27.04
N VAL A 200 31.77 -32.71 25.95
CA VAL A 200 31.52 -33.28 24.62
C VAL A 200 31.78 -34.79 24.61
N LEU A 201 32.72 -35.30 25.41
CA LEU A 201 33.00 -36.74 25.47
C LEU A 201 31.86 -37.50 26.15
N ARG A 202 31.33 -37.00 27.27
CA ARG A 202 30.15 -37.55 27.93
C ARG A 202 28.91 -37.50 27.04
N GLN A 203 28.62 -36.36 26.42
CA GLN A 203 27.51 -36.22 25.46
C GLN A 203 27.56 -37.29 24.36
N ARG A 204 28.74 -37.50 23.76
CA ARG A 204 28.94 -38.53 22.73
C ARG A 204 28.72 -39.94 23.26
N THR A 205 29.19 -40.22 24.48
CA THR A 205 29.06 -41.56 25.08
C THR A 205 27.60 -41.87 25.42
N LEU A 206 26.88 -40.90 25.98
CA LEU A 206 25.44 -41.02 26.26
C LEU A 206 24.61 -41.23 24.97
N LEU A 207 24.91 -40.48 23.91
CA LEU A 207 24.25 -40.68 22.61
C LEU A 207 24.62 -42.02 21.95
N ARG A 208 25.85 -42.52 22.14
CA ARG A 208 26.23 -43.87 21.73
C ARG A 208 25.46 -44.93 22.51
N ALA A 209 25.25 -44.74 23.81
CA ALA A 209 24.48 -45.67 24.64
C ALA A 209 23.01 -45.70 24.21
N ALA A 210 22.43 -44.53 23.96
CA ALA A 210 21.10 -44.41 23.38
C ALA A 210 20.99 -45.11 22.01
N SER A 211 21.96 -44.87 21.11
CA SER A 211 21.98 -45.51 19.79
C SER A 211 22.17 -47.04 19.87
N TYR A 212 22.97 -47.52 20.83
CA TYR A 212 23.15 -48.93 21.11
C TYR A 212 21.84 -49.58 21.59
N GLY A 213 21.18 -48.98 22.60
CA GLY A 213 19.89 -49.46 23.11
C GLY A 213 18.79 -49.42 22.06
N GLN A 214 18.75 -48.38 21.24
CA GLN A 214 17.79 -48.22 20.14
C GLN A 214 17.79 -49.41 19.18
N ALA A 215 18.93 -50.06 18.94
CA ALA A 215 19.01 -51.22 18.05
C ALA A 215 18.16 -52.42 18.53
N PHE A 216 17.80 -52.45 19.82
CA PHE A 216 17.00 -53.49 20.45
C PHE A 216 15.57 -53.03 20.81
N CYS A 217 15.22 -51.78 20.50
CA CYS A 217 13.88 -51.24 20.68
C CYS A 217 13.00 -51.50 19.43
N SER A 218 11.76 -51.93 19.62
CA SER A 218 10.81 -52.08 18.51
C SER A 218 10.10 -50.78 18.12
N ASN A 219 9.91 -49.84 19.07
CA ASN A 219 8.99 -48.70 18.93
C ASN A 219 9.63 -47.32 19.16
N PHE A 220 10.96 -47.19 19.18
CA PHE A 220 11.62 -45.91 19.45
C PHE A 220 11.78 -45.06 18.17
N GLN A 221 11.35 -43.79 18.22
CA GLN A 221 11.44 -42.87 17.09
C GLN A 221 12.90 -42.47 16.81
N ARG A 222 13.39 -42.73 15.60
CA ARG A 222 14.79 -42.45 15.23
C ARG A 222 15.16 -40.98 15.26
N ASP A 223 14.17 -40.11 15.08
CA ASP A 223 14.37 -38.68 14.95
C ASP A 223 14.84 -38.02 16.26
N HIS A 224 14.52 -38.59 17.43
CA HIS A 224 14.87 -38.02 18.73
C HIS A 224 16.39 -37.91 18.95
N ILE A 225 17.14 -38.98 18.65
CA ILE A 225 18.61 -38.99 18.77
C ILE A 225 19.22 -38.00 17.75
N GLN A 226 18.67 -37.96 16.53
CA GLN A 226 19.13 -37.05 15.50
C GLN A 226 18.90 -35.59 15.89
N GLU A 227 17.75 -35.27 16.47
CA GLU A 227 17.41 -33.92 16.89
C GLU A 227 18.24 -33.46 18.09
N MET A 228 18.50 -34.36 19.05
CA MET A 228 19.43 -34.07 20.14
C MET A 228 20.86 -33.83 19.61
N CYS A 229 21.33 -34.63 18.66
CA CYS A 229 22.63 -34.40 18.01
C CYS A 229 22.71 -33.01 17.34
N LYS A 230 21.64 -32.59 16.64
CA LYS A 230 21.57 -31.26 16.02
C LYS A 230 21.63 -30.15 17.07
N THR A 231 20.83 -30.28 18.13
CA THR A 231 20.76 -29.32 19.24
C THR A 231 22.12 -29.18 19.93
N LEU A 232 22.76 -30.31 20.28
CA LEU A 232 24.07 -30.32 20.92
C LEU A 232 25.16 -29.73 20.03
N ARG A 233 25.11 -29.94 18.71
CA ARG A 233 26.07 -29.33 17.78
C ARG A 233 25.98 -27.80 17.82
N VAL A 234 24.77 -27.25 17.87
CA VAL A 234 24.55 -25.80 18.00
C VAL A 234 25.01 -25.30 19.37
N LEU A 235 24.59 -25.97 20.44
CA LEU A 235 24.96 -25.63 21.82
C LEU A 235 26.48 -25.62 22.02
N ASN A 236 27.17 -26.68 21.59
CA ASN A 236 28.62 -26.77 21.73
C ASN A 236 29.35 -25.69 20.93
N ALA A 237 28.82 -25.29 19.76
CA ALA A 237 29.41 -24.23 18.97
C ALA A 237 29.30 -22.86 19.67
N VAL A 238 28.18 -22.57 20.35
CA VAL A 238 27.98 -21.30 21.06
C VAL A 238 28.59 -21.28 22.47
N ARG A 239 28.74 -22.45 23.09
CA ARG A 239 29.45 -22.66 24.36
C ARG A 239 30.96 -22.50 24.23
N HIS A 240 31.51 -22.56 23.00
CA HIS A 240 32.94 -22.41 22.79
C HIS A 240 33.46 -21.11 23.42
N PRO A 241 34.61 -21.11 24.12
CA PRO A 241 35.11 -19.93 24.83
C PRO A 241 35.24 -18.67 23.94
N ASP A 242 35.65 -18.83 22.68
CA ASP A 242 35.74 -17.71 21.72
C ASP A 242 34.39 -17.07 21.36
N VAL A 243 33.27 -17.75 21.64
CA VAL A 243 31.91 -17.25 21.43
C VAL A 243 31.33 -16.73 22.74
N GLY A 244 31.52 -17.48 23.83
CA GLY A 244 31.18 -17.04 25.19
C GLY A 244 29.70 -17.08 25.55
N MET A 245 28.90 -17.98 24.94
CA MET A 245 27.47 -18.14 25.24
C MET A 245 27.18 -19.53 25.83
N PRO A 246 27.44 -19.76 27.13
CA PRO A 246 27.28 -21.07 27.77
C PRO A 246 25.79 -21.38 28.06
N LEU A 247 25.01 -21.61 27.01
CA LEU A 247 23.59 -21.91 27.13
C LEU A 247 23.36 -23.34 27.59
N SER A 248 22.42 -23.53 28.51
CA SER A 248 21.83 -24.85 28.76
C SER A 248 20.84 -25.23 27.65
N ILE A 249 20.44 -26.50 27.61
CA ILE A 249 19.42 -26.96 26.66
C ILE A 249 18.05 -26.31 26.93
N GLN A 250 17.69 -26.07 28.19
CA GLN A 250 16.42 -25.45 28.56
C GLN A 250 16.40 -23.97 28.17
N GLN A 251 17.51 -23.25 28.41
CA GLN A 251 17.68 -21.88 27.95
C GLN A 251 17.59 -21.80 26.42
N TYR A 252 18.22 -22.71 25.69
CA TYR A 252 18.13 -22.76 24.23
C TYR A 252 16.71 -23.01 23.72
N LYS A 253 15.98 -23.94 24.33
CA LYS A 253 14.58 -24.24 23.98
C LYS A 253 13.67 -23.03 24.22
N LEU A 254 13.82 -22.33 25.34
CA LEU A 254 13.03 -21.12 25.65
C LEU A 254 13.43 -19.91 24.79
N LEU A 255 14.73 -19.72 24.58
CA LEU A 255 15.26 -18.63 23.76
C LEU A 255 14.84 -18.77 22.30
N THR A 256 14.77 -20.02 21.81
CA THR A 256 14.59 -20.41 20.42
C THR A 256 15.83 -20.16 19.53
N PRO A 257 16.00 -20.93 18.44
CA PRO A 257 17.12 -20.74 17.51
C PRO A 257 17.14 -19.35 16.84
N ALA A 258 15.97 -18.77 16.58
CA ALA A 258 15.86 -17.47 15.92
C ALA A 258 16.46 -16.34 16.76
N VAL A 259 16.13 -16.31 18.06
CA VAL A 259 16.68 -15.29 18.97
C VAL A 259 18.17 -15.54 19.23
N LEU A 260 18.63 -16.80 19.28
CA LEU A 260 20.05 -17.12 19.33
C LEU A 260 20.81 -16.50 18.14
N ILE A 261 20.29 -16.68 16.93
CA ILE A 261 20.88 -16.08 15.72
C ILE A 261 20.93 -14.55 15.84
N SER A 262 19.86 -13.90 16.29
CA SER A 262 19.85 -12.45 16.53
C SER A 262 20.91 -12.02 17.56
N ARG A 263 21.08 -12.75 18.66
CA ARG A 263 22.13 -12.48 19.66
C ARG A 263 23.54 -12.62 19.07
N LEU A 264 23.79 -13.66 18.28
CA LEU A 264 25.07 -13.88 17.61
C LEU A 264 25.39 -12.75 16.60
N ILE A 265 24.39 -12.31 15.85
CA ILE A 265 24.52 -11.18 14.92
C ILE A 265 24.87 -9.89 15.68
N ASN A 266 24.18 -9.59 16.78
CA ASN A 266 24.45 -8.42 17.62
C ASN A 266 25.84 -8.47 18.27
N ALA A 267 26.38 -9.67 18.53
CA ALA A 267 27.74 -9.91 18.99
C ALA A 267 28.79 -9.93 17.86
N TYR A 268 28.42 -9.56 16.62
CA TYR A 268 29.27 -9.57 15.43
C TYR A 268 29.84 -10.95 15.06
N LYS A 269 29.21 -12.05 15.52
CA LYS A 269 29.58 -13.43 15.19
C LYS A 269 28.87 -13.91 13.92
N HIS A 270 28.88 -13.10 12.86
CA HIS A 270 28.09 -13.33 11.63
C HIS A 270 28.36 -14.67 10.95
N PHE A 271 29.62 -15.11 10.90
CA PHE A 271 29.98 -16.37 10.28
C PHE A 271 29.34 -17.57 11.01
N LEU A 272 29.42 -17.58 12.35
CA LEU A 272 28.80 -18.63 13.16
C LEU A 272 27.28 -18.61 13.01
N ALA A 273 26.67 -17.41 13.07
CA ALA A 273 25.23 -17.23 12.86
C ALA A 273 24.78 -17.76 11.49
N LEU A 274 25.56 -17.51 10.43
CA LEU A 274 25.29 -18.01 9.08
C LEU A 274 25.36 -19.53 9.03
N ARG A 275 26.41 -20.14 9.59
CA ARG A 275 26.59 -21.60 9.62
C ARG A 275 25.49 -22.31 10.41
N ILE A 276 25.07 -21.74 11.54
CA ILE A 276 23.95 -22.28 12.33
C ILE A 276 22.65 -22.16 11.53
N SER A 277 22.41 -21.02 10.87
CA SER A 277 21.21 -20.82 10.04
C SER A 277 21.16 -21.81 8.87
N GLU A 278 22.28 -22.01 8.16
CA GLU A 278 22.42 -23.02 7.10
C GLU A 278 22.13 -24.43 7.64
N TYR A 279 22.73 -24.78 8.78
CA TYR A 279 22.59 -26.09 9.40
C TYR A 279 21.16 -26.41 9.83
N LEU A 280 20.43 -25.42 10.35
CA LEU A 280 19.05 -25.54 10.79
C LEU A 280 18.02 -25.30 9.67
N GLY A 281 18.47 -24.96 8.45
CA GLY A 281 17.57 -24.64 7.33
C GLY A 281 16.78 -23.34 7.51
N MET A 282 17.31 -22.39 8.29
CA MET A 282 16.67 -21.10 8.57
C MET A 282 17.01 -20.04 7.52
N ASN A 283 16.19 -18.99 7.44
CA ASN A 283 16.44 -17.86 6.54
C ASN A 283 17.72 -17.11 6.97
N GLN A 284 18.64 -16.93 6.01
CA GLN A 284 19.94 -16.30 6.20
C GLN A 284 19.92 -14.78 5.93
N GLU A 285 18.81 -14.25 5.41
CA GLU A 285 18.67 -12.85 5.00
C GLU A 285 19.08 -11.89 6.11
N MET A 286 18.58 -12.09 7.34
CA MET A 286 18.88 -11.21 8.47
C MET A 286 20.38 -11.19 8.81
N VAL A 287 21.05 -12.35 8.76
CA VAL A 287 22.50 -12.46 9.04
C VAL A 287 23.30 -11.68 8.02
N ILE A 288 23.00 -11.91 6.73
CA ILE A 288 23.74 -11.29 5.61
C ILE A 288 23.47 -9.79 5.56
N MET A 289 22.22 -9.36 5.76
CA MET A 289 21.83 -7.95 5.83
C MET A 289 22.58 -7.22 6.94
N HIS A 290 22.56 -7.76 8.17
CA HIS A 290 23.27 -7.13 9.26
C HIS A 290 24.79 -7.12 9.04
N TRP A 291 25.36 -8.21 8.53
CA TRP A 291 26.78 -8.25 8.16
C TRP A 291 27.12 -7.17 7.13
N ALA A 292 26.31 -7.00 6.08
CA ALA A 292 26.52 -6.01 5.04
C ALA A 292 26.52 -4.58 5.61
N CYS A 293 25.52 -4.26 6.45
CA CYS A 293 25.44 -2.98 7.14
C CYS A 293 26.64 -2.75 8.07
N SER A 294 27.02 -3.74 8.88
CA SER A 294 28.21 -3.66 9.75
C SER A 294 29.49 -3.48 8.94
N LYS A 295 29.61 -4.18 7.80
CA LYS A 295 30.78 -4.09 6.91
C LYS A 295 30.91 -2.70 6.30
N ILE A 296 29.80 -2.08 5.88
CA ILE A 296 29.77 -0.70 5.36
C ILE A 296 30.24 0.28 6.45
N THR A 297 29.67 0.19 7.65
CA THR A 297 30.01 1.08 8.77
C THR A 297 31.47 0.94 9.19
N ALA A 298 32.02 -0.28 9.20
CA ALA A 298 33.41 -0.52 9.58
C ALA A 298 34.44 -0.13 8.49
N SER A 299 34.05 -0.09 7.21
CA SER A 299 34.99 -0.02 6.08
C SER A 299 35.20 1.39 5.52
N LEU A 300 35.45 2.38 6.38
CA LEU A 300 35.59 3.80 5.96
C LEU A 300 36.74 4.06 4.97
N ALA A 301 37.83 3.28 5.02
CA ALA A 301 39.00 3.46 4.16
C ALA A 301 38.93 2.74 2.80
N ILE A 302 37.95 1.86 2.60
CA ILE A 302 37.81 1.07 1.35
C ILE A 302 37.05 1.92 0.32
N SER A 303 37.50 1.90 -0.94
CA SER A 303 36.80 2.54 -2.05
C SER A 303 35.43 1.91 -2.29
N ASP A 304 34.46 2.70 -2.75
CA ASP A 304 33.09 2.23 -2.97
C ASP A 304 33.00 1.09 -3.99
N THR A 305 33.83 1.08 -5.03
CA THR A 305 33.86 0.01 -6.04
C THR A 305 34.30 -1.33 -5.44
N ASN A 306 35.38 -1.33 -4.67
CA ASN A 306 35.91 -2.55 -4.07
C ASN A 306 34.98 -3.05 -2.97
N LEU A 307 34.37 -2.13 -2.21
CA LEU A 307 33.39 -2.48 -1.19
C LEU A 307 32.13 -3.08 -1.82
N LEU A 308 31.67 -2.56 -2.96
CA LEU A 308 30.56 -3.14 -3.71
C LEU A 308 30.84 -4.59 -4.11
N ASP A 309 32.00 -4.89 -4.68
CA ASP A 309 32.34 -6.25 -5.11
C ASP A 309 32.31 -7.24 -3.93
N ILE A 310 32.84 -6.84 -2.77
CA ILE A 310 32.82 -7.63 -1.54
C ILE A 310 31.38 -7.88 -1.07
N LEU A 311 30.52 -6.85 -1.13
CA LEU A 311 29.12 -6.97 -0.74
C LEU A 311 28.36 -7.87 -1.70
N LEU A 312 28.50 -7.68 -3.01
CA LEU A 312 27.81 -8.47 -4.03
C LEU A 312 28.19 -9.95 -3.95
N ASP A 313 29.45 -10.28 -3.65
CA ASP A 313 29.90 -11.66 -3.48
C ASP A 313 29.18 -12.39 -2.34
N LYS A 314 28.73 -11.67 -1.30
CA LYS A 314 27.98 -12.27 -0.17
C LYS A 314 26.47 -12.11 -0.30
N LEU A 315 25.98 -10.98 -0.83
CA LEU A 315 24.55 -10.74 -1.03
C LEU A 315 23.94 -11.74 -2.02
N LYS A 316 24.70 -12.17 -3.06
CA LYS A 316 24.25 -13.17 -4.03
C LYS A 316 23.95 -14.55 -3.43
N LEU A 317 24.42 -14.83 -2.21
CA LEU A 317 24.15 -16.10 -1.51
C LEU A 317 22.67 -16.21 -1.12
N CYS A 318 21.96 -15.09 -0.94
CA CYS A 318 20.56 -15.07 -0.55
C CYS A 318 19.66 -14.63 -1.70
N LYS A 319 18.87 -15.56 -2.24
CA LYS A 319 17.87 -15.25 -3.28
C LYS A 319 16.78 -14.33 -2.69
N GLY A 320 16.55 -13.17 -3.30
CA GLY A 320 15.49 -12.24 -2.91
C GLY A 320 15.89 -11.15 -1.88
N ILE A 321 17.16 -11.08 -1.49
CA ILE A 321 17.66 -10.04 -0.58
C ILE A 321 17.37 -8.63 -1.10
N SER A 322 17.04 -7.70 -0.20
CA SER A 322 16.78 -6.31 -0.58
C SER A 322 18.06 -5.49 -0.59
N TYR A 323 18.64 -5.31 -1.78
CA TYR A 323 19.74 -4.38 -2.01
C TYR A 323 19.38 -2.95 -1.61
N ALA A 324 18.11 -2.57 -1.78
CA ALA A 324 17.62 -1.26 -1.37
C ALA A 324 17.83 -0.97 0.13
N ALA A 325 17.63 -1.95 1.01
CA ALA A 325 17.83 -1.75 2.45
C ALA A 325 19.32 -1.55 2.80
N VAL A 326 20.22 -2.27 2.12
CA VAL A 326 21.68 -2.10 2.28
C VAL A 326 22.13 -0.75 1.74
N ALA A 327 21.62 -0.34 0.58
CA ALA A 327 21.91 0.95 -0.02
C ALA A 327 21.41 2.13 0.82
N ALA A 328 20.22 2.02 1.43
CA ALA A 328 19.74 3.02 2.39
C ALA A 328 20.68 3.17 3.60
N HIS A 329 21.26 2.07 4.09
CA HIS A 329 22.28 2.12 5.14
C HIS A 329 23.58 2.77 4.63
N ALA A 330 24.01 2.47 3.40
CA ALA A 330 25.18 3.10 2.79
C ALA A 330 25.04 4.64 2.69
N ASP A 331 23.89 5.14 2.24
CA ASP A 331 23.63 6.58 2.15
C ASP A 331 23.62 7.24 3.54
N LYS A 332 22.99 6.60 4.55
CA LYS A 332 23.02 7.08 5.94
C LYS A 332 24.43 7.16 6.54
N ASN A 333 25.36 6.33 6.07
CA ASN A 333 26.77 6.38 6.46
C ASN A 333 27.62 7.32 5.57
N GLY A 334 26.98 8.18 4.76
CA GLY A 334 27.65 9.16 3.88
C GLY A 334 28.22 8.59 2.59
N ARG A 335 27.99 7.31 2.29
CA ARG A 335 28.49 6.63 1.08
C ARG A 335 27.45 6.62 -0.04
N ARG A 336 27.08 7.83 -0.50
CA ARG A 336 26.02 8.03 -1.50
C ARG A 336 26.30 7.37 -2.85
N LYS A 337 27.57 7.38 -3.29
CA LYS A 337 27.99 6.71 -4.53
C LYS A 337 27.83 5.20 -4.44
N LEU A 338 28.26 4.57 -3.34
CA LEU A 338 28.01 3.15 -3.07
C LEU A 338 26.50 2.85 -3.04
N ALA A 339 25.69 3.71 -2.40
CA ALA A 339 24.24 3.52 -2.36
C ALA A 339 23.65 3.48 -3.76
N ALA A 340 23.98 4.45 -4.63
CA ALA A 340 23.53 4.49 -6.02
C ALA A 340 23.90 3.20 -6.79
N MET A 341 25.15 2.74 -6.67
CA MET A 341 25.61 1.50 -7.32
C MET A 341 24.86 0.26 -6.81
N LEU A 342 24.61 0.16 -5.50
CA LEU A 342 23.84 -0.95 -4.91
C LEU A 342 22.38 -0.96 -5.38
N VAL A 343 21.78 0.22 -5.60
CA VAL A 343 20.39 0.36 -6.05
C VAL A 343 20.19 -0.21 -7.47
N GLU A 344 21.21 -0.12 -8.34
CA GLU A 344 21.14 -0.69 -9.70
C GLU A 344 20.93 -2.21 -9.69
N HIS A 345 21.35 -2.88 -8.62
CA HIS A 345 21.17 -4.32 -8.44
C HIS A 345 19.82 -4.71 -7.80
N GLU A 346 18.99 -3.76 -7.36
CA GLU A 346 17.66 -4.09 -6.82
C GLU A 346 16.69 -4.42 -7.97
N PRO A 347 16.16 -5.66 -8.03
CA PRO A 347 15.28 -6.07 -9.12
C PRO A 347 13.87 -5.47 -9.02
N ARG A 348 13.47 -4.98 -7.83
CA ARG A 348 12.11 -4.46 -7.58
C ARG A 348 12.09 -2.94 -7.75
N SER A 349 11.53 -2.46 -8.85
CA SER A 349 11.38 -1.02 -9.14
C SER A 349 10.64 -0.26 -8.02
N SER A 350 9.66 -0.89 -7.38
CA SER A 350 8.91 -0.31 -6.25
C SER A 350 9.73 -0.04 -5.00
N LYS A 351 10.88 -0.71 -4.83
CA LYS A 351 11.86 -0.41 -3.78
C LYS A 351 13.00 0.46 -4.30
N GLN A 352 13.37 0.27 -5.56
CA GLN A 352 14.44 1.00 -6.23
C GLN A 352 14.13 2.50 -6.34
N VAL A 353 12.94 2.85 -6.87
CA VAL A 353 12.56 4.23 -7.18
C VAL A 353 12.46 5.11 -5.91
N PRO A 354 11.76 4.71 -4.83
CA PRO A 354 11.72 5.52 -3.61
C PRO A 354 13.11 5.76 -2.99
N LEU A 355 14.00 4.76 -3.11
CA LEU A 355 15.36 4.89 -2.61
C LEU A 355 16.18 5.86 -3.46
N LEU A 356 16.11 5.77 -4.80
CA LEU A 356 16.74 6.74 -5.71
C LEU A 356 16.32 8.17 -5.39
N LEU A 357 15.03 8.39 -5.11
CA LEU A 357 14.52 9.69 -4.67
C LEU A 357 15.13 10.14 -3.33
N SER A 358 15.26 9.24 -2.35
CA SER A 358 15.86 9.57 -1.05
C SER A 358 17.36 9.93 -1.16
N ILE A 359 18.09 9.28 -2.08
CA ILE A 359 19.49 9.60 -2.38
C ILE A 359 19.61 10.75 -3.39
N GLY A 360 18.53 11.43 -3.76
CA GLY A 360 18.56 12.63 -4.61
C GLY A 360 18.92 12.37 -6.07
N GLU A 361 18.92 11.11 -6.51
CA GLU A 361 19.15 10.69 -7.90
C GLU A 361 17.82 10.76 -8.69
N GLU A 362 17.24 11.96 -8.77
CA GLU A 362 15.89 12.20 -9.31
C GLU A 362 15.75 11.83 -10.79
N ASP A 363 16.74 12.18 -11.62
CA ASP A 363 16.74 11.83 -13.05
C ASP A 363 16.75 10.30 -13.27
N THR A 364 17.58 9.60 -12.50
CA THR A 364 17.70 8.14 -12.52
C THR A 364 16.42 7.49 -11.99
N ALA A 365 15.83 8.05 -10.93
CA ALA A 365 14.55 7.60 -10.39
C ALA A 365 13.42 7.70 -11.43
N LEU A 366 13.36 8.82 -12.17
CA LEU A 366 12.36 9.04 -13.21
C LEU A 366 12.54 8.06 -14.37
N MET A 367 13.78 7.83 -14.81
CA MET A 367 14.05 6.83 -15.86
C MET A 367 13.64 5.42 -15.41
N LYS A 368 14.01 5.01 -14.20
CA LYS A 368 13.64 3.68 -13.67
C LYS A 368 12.15 3.51 -13.45
N ALA A 369 11.45 4.57 -13.04
CA ALA A 369 9.99 4.55 -12.97
C ALA A 369 9.35 4.37 -14.35
N ILE A 370 9.84 5.10 -15.38
CA ILE A 370 9.36 4.95 -16.76
C ILE A 370 9.62 3.53 -17.29
N GLU A 371 10.83 3.01 -17.10
CA GLU A 371 11.22 1.65 -17.51
C GLU A 371 10.39 0.56 -16.82
N SER A 372 9.93 0.80 -15.59
CA SER A 372 9.07 -0.14 -14.87
C SER A 372 7.67 -0.31 -15.45
N GLY A 373 7.21 0.69 -16.22
CA GLY A 373 5.84 0.73 -16.75
C GLY A 373 4.75 1.02 -15.70
N ASP A 374 5.12 1.18 -14.43
CA ASP A 374 4.19 1.48 -13.33
C ASP A 374 3.91 2.98 -13.28
N THR A 375 2.68 3.37 -13.65
CA THR A 375 2.25 4.78 -13.66
C THR A 375 2.27 5.41 -12.28
N ASP A 376 2.05 4.63 -11.22
CA ASP A 376 2.02 5.16 -9.85
C ASP A 376 3.43 5.53 -9.39
N LEU A 377 4.44 4.73 -9.76
CA LEU A 377 5.84 5.08 -9.53
C LEU A 377 6.26 6.32 -10.33
N VAL A 378 5.78 6.48 -11.55
CA VAL A 378 6.05 7.70 -12.33
C VAL A 378 5.42 8.91 -11.66
N TYR A 379 4.17 8.83 -11.20
CA TYR A 379 3.52 9.92 -10.45
C TYR A 379 4.23 10.23 -9.13
N LEU A 380 4.68 9.20 -8.40
CA LEU A 380 5.47 9.36 -7.18
C LEU A 380 6.70 10.23 -7.44
N VAL A 381 7.46 9.92 -8.50
CA VAL A 381 8.64 10.71 -8.88
C VAL A 381 8.26 12.12 -9.33
N LEU A 382 7.25 12.25 -10.20
CA LEU A 382 6.80 13.55 -10.70
C LEU A 382 6.41 14.49 -9.56
N PHE A 383 5.61 14.03 -8.61
CA PHE A 383 5.17 14.85 -7.48
C PHE A 383 6.32 15.16 -6.52
N HIS A 384 7.27 14.24 -6.35
CA HIS A 384 8.47 14.49 -5.54
C HIS A 384 9.31 15.62 -6.14
N ILE A 385 9.65 15.53 -7.43
CA ILE A 385 10.46 16.53 -8.12
C ILE A 385 9.72 17.87 -8.15
N TRP A 386 8.41 17.86 -8.43
CA TRP A 386 7.61 19.08 -8.49
C TRP A 386 7.55 19.84 -7.16
N GLN A 387 7.55 19.14 -6.02
CA GLN A 387 7.58 19.79 -4.70
C GLN A 387 8.95 20.39 -4.36
N LYS A 388 10.04 19.80 -4.87
CA LYS A 388 11.41 20.18 -4.49
C LYS A 388 12.09 21.15 -5.44
N ARG A 389 11.77 21.07 -6.74
CA ARG A 389 12.46 21.82 -7.80
C ARG A 389 11.66 23.03 -8.25
N GLN A 390 12.35 23.98 -8.86
CA GLN A 390 11.69 25.11 -9.49
C GLN A 390 10.89 24.64 -10.72
N PRO A 391 9.75 25.28 -11.02
CA PRO A 391 8.87 24.85 -12.12
C PRO A 391 9.58 24.69 -13.47
N LEU A 392 10.48 25.62 -13.85
CA LEU A 392 11.19 25.56 -15.13
C LEU A 392 12.15 24.37 -15.23
N GLU A 393 12.85 24.03 -14.14
CA GLU A 393 13.73 22.85 -14.10
C GLU A 393 12.92 21.56 -14.24
N PHE A 394 11.79 21.48 -13.51
CA PHE A 394 10.86 20.38 -13.61
C PHE A 394 10.30 20.22 -15.03
N PHE A 395 9.88 21.32 -15.67
CA PHE A 395 9.39 21.32 -17.04
C PHE A 395 10.44 20.82 -18.03
N GLY A 396 11.70 21.26 -17.89
CA GLY A 396 12.81 20.76 -18.70
C GLY A 396 13.01 19.24 -18.54
N MET A 397 12.95 18.74 -17.31
CA MET A 397 13.11 17.30 -17.02
C MET A 397 12.00 16.43 -17.63
N ILE A 398 10.73 16.86 -17.52
CA ILE A 398 9.61 16.09 -18.07
C ILE A 398 9.53 16.21 -19.59
N GLN A 399 9.89 17.35 -20.17
CA GLN A 399 9.77 17.57 -21.62
C GLN A 399 10.64 16.60 -22.42
N ALA A 400 11.81 16.23 -21.90
CA ALA A 400 12.69 15.24 -22.51
C ALA A 400 12.11 13.80 -22.50
N ARG A 401 11.04 13.54 -21.73
CA ARG A 401 10.53 12.20 -21.41
C ARG A 401 9.03 12.11 -21.69
N ALA A 402 8.66 11.61 -22.87
CA ALA A 402 7.28 11.62 -23.37
C ALA A 402 6.24 11.06 -22.38
N LEU A 403 6.47 9.88 -21.79
CA LEU A 403 5.53 9.27 -20.84
C LEU A 403 5.30 10.16 -19.60
N ALA A 404 6.37 10.69 -19.03
CA ALA A 404 6.31 11.55 -17.85
C ALA A 404 5.57 12.87 -18.16
N ARG A 405 5.87 13.46 -19.32
CA ARG A 405 5.17 14.65 -19.84
C ARG A 405 3.68 14.39 -20.00
N ASP A 406 3.30 13.32 -20.69
CA ASP A 406 1.90 13.06 -21.03
C ASP A 406 1.07 12.75 -19.77
N LEU A 407 1.65 12.02 -18.81
CA LEU A 407 1.04 11.79 -17.49
C LEU A 407 0.87 13.08 -16.68
N PHE A 408 1.86 13.98 -16.73
CA PHE A 408 1.76 15.30 -16.10
C PHE A 408 0.65 16.15 -16.74
N ILE A 409 0.54 16.15 -18.08
CA ILE A 409 -0.52 16.88 -18.81
C ILE A 409 -1.91 16.35 -18.40
N ILE A 410 -2.11 15.03 -18.35
CA ILE A 410 -3.38 14.42 -17.95
C ILE A 410 -3.76 14.85 -16.52
N TYR A 411 -2.80 14.79 -15.60
CA TYR A 411 -3.01 15.21 -14.21
C TYR A 411 -3.33 16.71 -14.12
N ALA A 412 -2.54 17.56 -14.76
CA ALA A 412 -2.68 19.01 -14.69
C ALA A 412 -3.99 19.51 -15.32
N ARG A 413 -4.49 18.83 -16.36
CA ARG A 413 -5.81 19.11 -16.96
C ARG A 413 -6.97 18.94 -15.97
N CYS A 414 -6.83 18.05 -14.99
CA CYS A 414 -7.89 17.76 -14.01
C CYS A 414 -7.77 18.64 -12.77
N TYR A 415 -6.55 18.88 -12.28
CA TYR A 415 -6.35 19.43 -10.92
C TYR A 415 -5.63 20.78 -10.88
N LYS A 416 -4.82 21.14 -11.89
CA LYS A 416 -3.86 22.28 -11.80
C LYS A 416 -3.70 22.99 -13.16
N HIS A 417 -4.77 23.63 -13.61
CA HIS A 417 -4.85 24.26 -14.93
C HIS A 417 -3.84 25.41 -15.16
N GLU A 418 -3.56 26.23 -14.14
CA GLU A 418 -2.59 27.34 -14.24
C GLU A 418 -1.18 26.84 -14.58
N PHE A 419 -0.72 25.79 -13.90
CA PHE A 419 0.61 25.21 -14.15
C PHE A 419 0.73 24.59 -15.54
N LEU A 420 -0.38 24.14 -16.12
CA LEU A 420 -0.39 23.63 -17.48
C LEU A 420 -0.18 24.75 -18.51
N LYS A 421 -0.73 25.95 -18.25
CA LYS A 421 -0.48 27.14 -19.07
C LYS A 421 1.00 27.53 -19.01
N ASP A 422 1.59 27.59 -17.82
CA ASP A 422 3.02 27.89 -17.64
C ASP A 422 3.92 26.86 -18.34
N PHE A 423 3.57 25.58 -18.25
CA PHE A 423 4.28 24.51 -18.95
C PHE A 423 4.27 24.70 -20.48
N PHE A 424 3.09 24.92 -21.07
CA PHE A 424 2.99 25.12 -22.53
C PHE A 424 3.65 26.41 -23.00
N LEU A 425 3.57 27.50 -22.20
CA LEU A 425 4.32 28.73 -22.47
C LEU A 425 5.83 28.47 -22.47
N SER A 426 6.35 27.74 -21.46
CA SER A 426 7.78 27.44 -21.35
C SER A 426 8.31 26.56 -22.49
N THR A 427 7.44 25.73 -23.08
CA THR A 427 7.80 24.84 -24.20
C THR A 427 7.50 25.46 -25.58
N GLY A 428 6.97 26.68 -25.63
CA GLY A 428 6.63 27.38 -26.88
C GLY A 428 5.36 26.87 -27.58
N GLN A 429 4.55 26.04 -26.92
CA GLN A 429 3.29 25.50 -27.46
C GLN A 429 2.14 26.48 -27.23
N LEU A 430 2.18 27.63 -27.93
CA LEU A 430 1.22 28.73 -27.77
C LEU A 430 -0.23 28.31 -28.09
N GLN A 431 -0.41 27.41 -29.05
CA GLN A 431 -1.71 26.87 -29.45
C GLN A 431 -2.41 26.13 -28.32
N GLU A 432 -1.69 25.36 -27.51
CA GLU A 432 -2.27 24.63 -26.38
C GLU A 432 -2.73 25.61 -25.31
N VAL A 433 -1.94 26.66 -25.04
CA VAL A 433 -2.34 27.76 -24.14
C VAL A 433 -3.61 28.45 -24.63
N ALA A 434 -3.71 28.69 -25.94
CA ALA A 434 -4.88 29.30 -26.55
C ALA A 434 -6.15 28.44 -26.37
N PHE A 435 -6.05 27.12 -26.60
CA PHE A 435 -7.17 26.20 -26.34
C PHE A 435 -7.57 26.16 -24.86
N LEU A 436 -6.60 26.20 -23.93
CA LEU A 436 -6.88 26.26 -22.50
C LEU A 436 -7.62 27.55 -22.11
N LEU A 437 -7.13 28.72 -22.56
CA LEU A 437 -7.80 30.00 -22.33
C LEU A 437 -9.21 30.05 -22.93
N TRP A 438 -9.39 29.44 -24.10
CA TRP A 438 -10.69 29.36 -24.74
C TRP A 438 -11.65 28.47 -23.94
N LYS A 439 -11.17 27.34 -23.42
CA LYS A 439 -11.95 26.47 -22.51
C LYS A 439 -12.29 27.18 -21.19
N GLU A 440 -11.35 27.90 -20.60
CA GLU A 440 -11.55 28.70 -19.38
C GLU A 440 -12.65 29.76 -19.58
N SER A 441 -12.70 30.37 -20.77
CA SER A 441 -13.76 31.31 -21.15
C SER A 441 -15.15 30.65 -21.16
N TRP A 442 -15.24 29.38 -21.54
CA TRP A 442 -16.49 28.62 -21.56
C TRP A 442 -16.93 28.23 -20.14
N GLU A 443 -15.99 27.82 -19.30
CA GLU A 443 -16.26 27.49 -17.89
C GLU A 443 -16.74 28.72 -17.11
N THR A 444 -16.18 29.90 -17.41
CA THR A 444 -16.66 31.19 -16.88
C THR A 444 -18.12 31.47 -17.26
N GLY A 445 -18.54 31.07 -18.47
CA GLY A 445 -19.91 31.23 -18.97
C GLY A 445 -20.94 30.32 -18.30
N LYS A 446 -20.53 29.14 -17.79
CA LYS A 446 -21.43 28.20 -17.08
C LYS A 446 -21.85 28.68 -15.70
N ASN A 447 -21.17 29.68 -15.13
CA ASN A 447 -21.47 30.18 -13.81
C ASN A 447 -22.87 30.84 -13.81
N PRO A 448 -23.83 30.41 -12.95
CA PRO A 448 -25.19 30.97 -12.93
C PRO A 448 -25.25 32.49 -12.73
N MET A 449 -24.25 33.09 -12.06
CA MET A 449 -24.09 34.54 -11.88
C MET A 449 -23.67 35.30 -13.17
N ALA A 450 -23.38 34.59 -14.26
CA ALA A 450 -23.11 35.16 -15.57
C ALA A 450 -24.40 35.48 -16.36
N SER A 451 -25.58 35.13 -15.83
CA SER A 451 -26.85 35.38 -16.51
C SER A 451 -27.47 36.74 -16.08
N ARG A 452 -27.73 37.59 -17.09
CA ARG A 452 -28.27 38.97 -17.05
C ARG A 452 -27.26 40.08 -16.71
N GLY A 453 -26.79 40.79 -17.75
CA GLY A 453 -26.07 42.06 -17.60
C GLY A 453 -24.78 41.97 -16.77
N SER A 454 -24.22 40.77 -16.66
CA SER A 454 -23.13 40.47 -15.73
C SER A 454 -21.83 41.15 -16.15
N PRO A 455 -21.06 41.75 -15.22
CA PRO A 455 -19.71 42.27 -15.49
C PRO A 455 -18.74 41.21 -16.03
N LEU A 456 -19.09 39.92 -15.94
CA LEU A 456 -18.28 38.77 -16.32
C LEU A 456 -18.12 38.59 -17.84
N HIS A 457 -18.96 39.23 -18.68
CA HIS A 457 -18.80 39.14 -20.14
C HIS A 457 -17.50 39.81 -20.62
N GLY A 458 -17.10 40.93 -20.02
CA GLY A 458 -15.87 41.64 -20.37
C GLY A 458 -14.60 40.78 -20.16
N PRO A 459 -14.37 40.23 -18.95
CA PRO A 459 -13.29 39.30 -18.68
C PRO A 459 -13.31 38.06 -19.60
N ARG A 460 -14.49 37.50 -19.88
CA ARG A 460 -14.63 36.36 -20.79
C ARG A 460 -14.21 36.70 -22.22
N ILE A 461 -14.64 37.83 -22.75
CA ILE A 461 -14.24 38.32 -24.08
C ILE A 461 -12.71 38.50 -24.13
N LYS A 462 -12.12 39.09 -23.09
CA LYS A 462 -10.65 39.27 -23.01
C LYS A 462 -9.88 37.95 -23.05
N LEU A 463 -10.41 36.88 -22.43
CA LEU A 463 -9.80 35.55 -22.51
C LEU A 463 -9.83 35.00 -23.94
N ILE A 464 -10.95 35.15 -24.64
CA ILE A 464 -11.09 34.70 -26.04
C ILE A 464 -10.19 35.54 -26.97
N GLU A 465 -10.09 36.85 -26.75
CA GLU A 465 -9.18 37.71 -27.51
C GLU A 465 -7.71 37.34 -27.28
N LYS A 466 -7.33 36.99 -26.05
CA LYS A 466 -5.99 36.45 -25.78
C LYS A 466 -5.75 35.12 -26.51
N ALA A 467 -6.73 34.21 -26.52
CA ALA A 467 -6.65 32.97 -27.27
C ALA A 467 -6.48 33.23 -28.78
N HIS A 468 -7.25 34.16 -29.34
CA HIS A 468 -7.10 34.61 -30.73
C HIS A 468 -5.67 35.09 -31.01
N ASN A 469 -5.12 36.00 -30.20
CA ASN A 469 -3.77 36.53 -30.38
C ASN A 469 -2.71 35.42 -30.37
N LEU A 470 -2.86 34.41 -29.51
CA LEU A 470 -1.93 33.27 -29.48
C LEU A 470 -2.06 32.36 -30.70
N PHE A 471 -3.27 32.14 -31.23
CA PHE A 471 -3.45 31.41 -32.48
C PHE A 471 -2.89 32.17 -33.69
N VAL A 472 -2.90 33.51 -33.69
CA VAL A 472 -2.31 34.32 -34.79
C VAL A 472 -0.80 34.08 -34.93
N GLU A 473 -0.10 33.86 -33.81
CA GLU A 473 1.34 33.58 -33.82
C GLU A 473 1.69 32.25 -34.54
N THR A 474 0.70 31.37 -34.77
CA THR A 474 0.90 30.07 -35.42
C THR A 474 0.13 29.95 -36.74
N LYS A 475 0.87 29.80 -37.85
CA LYS A 475 0.30 29.74 -39.21
C LYS A 475 -0.65 28.56 -39.46
N GLU A 476 -0.57 27.51 -38.67
CA GLU A 476 -1.43 26.32 -38.81
C GLU A 476 -2.85 26.57 -38.28
N TYR A 477 -3.01 27.45 -37.29
CA TYR A 477 -4.27 27.67 -36.56
C TYR A 477 -5.08 28.87 -37.06
N THR A 478 -5.05 29.11 -38.38
CA THR A 478 -5.77 30.24 -39.00
C THR A 478 -7.28 30.15 -38.84
N PHE A 479 -7.82 28.93 -38.83
CA PHE A 479 -9.24 28.69 -38.62
C PHE A 479 -9.64 29.02 -37.18
N GLU A 480 -8.92 28.48 -36.20
CA GLU A 480 -9.16 28.66 -34.77
C GLU A 480 -8.99 30.12 -34.37
N SER A 481 -7.97 30.79 -34.90
CA SER A 481 -7.78 32.24 -34.73
C SER A 481 -9.03 33.01 -35.16
N LYS A 482 -9.52 32.77 -36.38
CA LYS A 482 -10.69 33.46 -36.91
C LYS A 482 -11.97 33.07 -36.16
N ALA A 483 -12.11 31.81 -35.76
CA ALA A 483 -13.24 31.33 -34.98
C ALA A 483 -13.27 31.97 -33.57
N ALA A 484 -12.11 32.15 -32.93
CA ALA A 484 -12.00 32.86 -31.65
C ALA A 484 -12.35 34.35 -31.79
N GLU A 485 -11.88 35.01 -32.87
CA GLU A 485 -12.25 36.39 -33.19
C GLU A 485 -13.76 36.55 -33.38
N GLU A 486 -14.36 35.70 -34.22
CA GLU A 486 -15.80 35.71 -34.50
C GLU A 486 -16.62 35.39 -33.23
N HIS A 487 -16.13 34.48 -32.37
CA HIS A 487 -16.77 34.17 -31.09
C HIS A 487 -16.75 35.37 -30.13
N ALA A 488 -15.60 36.02 -29.95
CA ALA A 488 -15.49 37.22 -29.10
C ALA A 488 -16.38 38.36 -29.60
N LYS A 489 -16.52 38.48 -30.92
CA LYS A 489 -17.38 39.48 -31.58
C LYS A 489 -18.86 39.16 -31.43
N LEU A 490 -19.24 37.88 -31.51
CA LEU A 490 -20.62 37.42 -31.33
C LEU A 490 -21.10 37.69 -29.91
N ILE A 491 -20.31 37.34 -28.89
CA ILE A 491 -20.68 37.60 -27.49
C ILE A 491 -20.87 39.10 -27.24
N ARG A 492 -20.00 39.96 -27.81
CA ARG A 492 -20.16 41.43 -27.71
C ARG A 492 -21.49 41.90 -28.28
N MET A 493 -21.81 41.50 -29.51
CA MET A 493 -23.08 41.89 -30.13
C MET A 493 -24.30 41.30 -29.41
N GLN A 494 -24.22 40.05 -28.96
CA GLN A 494 -25.28 39.42 -28.16
C GLN A 494 -25.51 40.19 -26.87
N HIS A 495 -24.45 40.57 -26.15
CA HIS A 495 -24.56 41.38 -24.93
C HIS A 495 -25.22 42.75 -25.19
N GLU A 496 -24.83 43.45 -26.26
CA GLU A 496 -25.49 44.71 -26.68
C GLU A 496 -26.98 44.50 -27.00
N LEU A 497 -27.33 43.36 -27.60
CA LEU A 497 -28.72 42.98 -27.87
C LEU A 497 -29.49 42.69 -26.58
N GLU A 498 -28.90 42.01 -25.60
CA GLU A 498 -29.56 41.78 -24.31
C GLU A 498 -29.78 43.10 -23.55
N VAL A 499 -28.82 44.02 -23.59
CA VAL A 499 -28.95 45.34 -22.96
C VAL A 499 -30.05 46.17 -23.63
N SER A 500 -30.09 46.20 -24.96
CA SER A 500 -31.07 46.99 -25.72
C SER A 500 -32.49 46.41 -25.67
N THR A 501 -32.61 45.08 -25.73
CA THR A 501 -33.91 44.39 -25.67
C THR A 501 -34.40 44.12 -24.26
N LYS A 502 -33.51 44.24 -23.25
CA LYS A 502 -33.74 43.86 -21.85
C LYS A 502 -34.12 42.37 -21.67
N GLN A 503 -33.70 41.51 -22.61
CA GLN A 503 -33.97 40.07 -22.59
C GLN A 503 -32.66 39.29 -22.61
N ALA A 504 -32.43 38.45 -21.61
CA ALA A 504 -31.23 37.61 -21.52
C ALA A 504 -31.43 36.26 -22.21
N ILE A 505 -31.49 36.31 -23.54
CA ILE A 505 -31.76 35.14 -24.40
C ILE A 505 -30.76 35.02 -25.56
N PHE A 506 -29.84 35.98 -25.69
CA PHE A 506 -28.97 36.07 -26.86
C PHE A 506 -27.58 35.51 -26.59
N VAL A 507 -27.00 35.74 -25.41
CA VAL A 507 -25.64 35.30 -25.10
C VAL A 507 -25.56 33.78 -25.16
N ASP A 508 -24.46 33.27 -25.71
CA ASP A 508 -24.17 31.84 -25.92
C ASP A 508 -25.06 31.12 -26.94
N SER A 509 -26.00 31.82 -27.56
CA SER A 509 -26.74 31.30 -28.71
C SER A 509 -25.85 31.24 -29.96
N SER A 510 -26.15 30.33 -30.88
CA SER A 510 -25.44 30.30 -32.17
C SER A 510 -25.77 31.55 -33.01
N ILE A 511 -24.95 31.87 -34.01
CA ILE A 511 -25.24 32.95 -34.98
C ILE A 511 -26.64 32.79 -35.59
N SER A 512 -27.07 31.54 -35.85
CA SER A 512 -28.40 31.25 -36.41
C SER A 512 -29.52 31.52 -35.43
N ASP A 513 -29.34 31.12 -34.18
CA ASP A 513 -30.35 31.34 -33.14
C ASP A 513 -30.43 32.81 -32.77
N THR A 514 -29.29 33.52 -32.70
CA THR A 514 -29.26 34.99 -32.56
C THR A 514 -30.09 35.68 -33.65
N ILE A 515 -29.88 35.31 -34.91
CA ILE A 515 -30.65 35.85 -36.05
C ILE A 515 -32.14 35.53 -35.90
N ARG A 516 -32.49 34.28 -35.61
CA ARG A 516 -33.89 33.84 -35.45
C ARG A 516 -34.57 34.62 -34.34
N THR A 517 -33.93 34.71 -33.18
CA THR A 517 -34.43 35.44 -32.00
C THR A 517 -34.58 36.93 -32.29
N CYS A 518 -33.63 37.57 -32.99
CA CYS A 518 -33.78 38.97 -33.41
C CYS A 518 -35.03 39.17 -34.29
N ILE A 519 -35.31 38.24 -35.21
CA ILE A 519 -36.48 38.32 -36.10
C ILE A 519 -37.77 38.09 -35.31
N VAL A 520 -37.79 37.09 -34.41
CA VAL A 520 -38.96 36.79 -33.56
C VAL A 520 -39.33 37.98 -32.66
N LEU A 521 -38.34 38.73 -32.18
CA LEU A 521 -38.55 39.95 -31.40
C LEU A 521 -38.84 41.21 -32.24
N GLY A 522 -38.98 41.08 -33.57
CA GLY A 522 -39.24 42.19 -34.48
C GLY A 522 -38.05 43.11 -34.75
N ASN A 523 -36.85 42.78 -34.27
CA ASN A 523 -35.63 43.57 -34.48
C ASN A 523 -34.91 43.16 -35.78
N HIS A 524 -35.56 43.38 -36.92
CA HIS A 524 -35.03 42.98 -38.23
C HIS A 524 -33.72 43.68 -38.61
N ARG A 525 -33.48 44.91 -38.11
CA ARG A 525 -32.23 45.66 -38.34
C ARG A 525 -31.04 44.97 -37.66
N ALA A 526 -31.21 44.53 -36.41
CA ALA A 526 -30.19 43.75 -35.71
C ALA A 526 -29.91 42.42 -36.40
N ALA A 527 -30.94 41.69 -36.84
CA ALA A 527 -30.77 40.44 -37.57
C ALA A 527 -29.94 40.63 -38.86
N MET A 528 -30.20 41.71 -39.61
CA MET A 528 -29.44 42.04 -40.80
C MET A 528 -27.98 42.42 -40.48
N LYS A 529 -27.74 43.17 -39.40
CA LYS A 529 -26.38 43.49 -38.91
C LYS A 529 -25.59 42.21 -38.61
N VAL A 530 -26.18 41.25 -37.89
CA VAL A 530 -25.54 39.96 -37.58
C VAL A 530 -25.26 39.16 -38.87
N LYS A 531 -26.19 39.14 -39.83
CA LYS A 531 -25.98 38.50 -41.14
C LYS A 531 -24.77 39.07 -41.88
N THR A 532 -24.68 40.40 -41.98
CA THR A 532 -23.59 41.06 -42.71
C THR A 532 -22.26 40.87 -42.02
N GLU A 533 -22.23 40.96 -40.69
CA GLU A 533 -21.00 40.89 -39.90
C GLU A 533 -20.34 39.50 -39.98
N PHE A 534 -21.13 38.44 -39.87
CA PHE A 534 -20.65 37.05 -39.93
C PHE A 534 -20.72 36.43 -41.32
N LYS A 535 -20.96 37.24 -42.36
CA LYS A 535 -21.02 36.79 -43.77
C LYS A 535 -21.92 35.56 -43.97
N VAL A 536 -23.08 35.56 -43.32
CA VAL A 536 -24.04 34.45 -43.39
C VAL A 536 -24.55 34.33 -44.83
N SER A 537 -24.40 33.15 -45.43
CA SER A 537 -24.79 32.90 -46.82
C SER A 537 -26.27 33.19 -47.06
N GLU A 538 -26.61 33.66 -48.27
CA GLU A 538 -28.00 33.95 -48.64
C GLU A 538 -28.92 32.74 -48.46
N LYS A 539 -28.43 31.52 -48.77
CA LYS A 539 -29.21 30.30 -48.53
C LYS A 539 -29.57 30.11 -47.06
N ARG A 540 -28.60 30.26 -46.15
CA ARG A 540 -28.84 30.11 -44.70
C ARG A 540 -29.73 31.23 -44.16
N TRP A 541 -29.54 32.46 -44.62
CA TRP A 541 -30.37 33.60 -44.25
C TRP A 541 -31.85 33.39 -44.60
N TYR A 542 -32.14 32.95 -45.82
CA TYR A 542 -33.52 32.70 -46.26
C TYR A 542 -34.19 31.62 -45.40
N TRP A 543 -33.50 30.51 -45.12
CA TRP A 543 -34.02 29.46 -44.24
C TRP A 543 -34.35 30.00 -42.84
N LEU A 544 -33.44 30.74 -42.22
CA LEU A 544 -33.64 31.29 -40.88
C LEU A 544 -34.79 32.29 -40.84
N LYS A 545 -34.90 33.18 -41.84
CA LYS A 545 -35.94 34.21 -41.89
C LYS A 545 -37.32 33.60 -42.18
N VAL A 546 -37.44 32.63 -43.07
CA VAL A 546 -38.71 31.94 -43.35
C VAL A 546 -39.26 31.27 -42.09
N PHE A 547 -38.45 30.46 -41.41
CA PHE A 547 -38.88 29.79 -40.19
C PHE A 547 -39.17 30.77 -39.04
N ALA A 548 -38.36 31.82 -38.88
CA ALA A 548 -38.60 32.83 -37.85
C ALA A 548 -39.94 33.55 -38.07
N LEU A 549 -40.23 33.97 -39.31
CA LEU A 549 -41.49 34.65 -39.67
C LEU A 549 -42.71 33.73 -39.52
N ALA A 550 -42.58 32.46 -39.91
CA ALA A 550 -43.63 31.46 -39.70
C ALA A 550 -43.88 31.21 -38.19
N THR A 551 -42.82 31.20 -37.36
CA THR A 551 -42.95 31.01 -35.90
C THR A 551 -43.76 32.13 -35.25
N ILE A 552 -43.58 33.38 -35.69
CA ILE A 552 -44.37 34.53 -35.22
C ILE A 552 -45.69 34.71 -35.96
N ARG A 553 -45.99 33.85 -36.95
CA ARG A 553 -47.17 33.92 -37.83
C ARG A 553 -47.33 35.27 -38.56
N ASP A 554 -46.20 35.89 -38.91
CA ASP A 554 -46.19 37.12 -39.72
C ASP A 554 -46.17 36.76 -41.21
N TRP A 555 -47.35 36.38 -41.70
CA TRP A 555 -47.57 35.94 -43.07
C TRP A 555 -47.42 37.08 -44.08
N ASP A 556 -47.77 38.31 -43.71
CA ASP A 556 -47.61 39.49 -44.57
C ASP A 556 -46.13 39.79 -44.85
N ALA A 557 -45.27 39.69 -43.83
CA ALA A 557 -43.84 39.83 -44.00
C ALA A 557 -43.23 38.65 -44.78
N LEU A 558 -43.74 37.43 -44.59
CA LEU A 558 -43.31 36.26 -45.34
C LEU A 558 -43.63 36.40 -46.83
N GLU A 559 -44.84 36.85 -47.17
CA GLU A 559 -45.27 37.08 -48.55
C GLU A 559 -44.41 38.15 -49.22
N LYS A 560 -44.17 39.28 -48.54
CA LYS A 560 -43.27 40.33 -49.03
C LYS A 560 -41.87 39.79 -49.26
N PHE A 561 -41.33 39.03 -48.31
CA PHE A 561 -39.99 38.45 -48.39
C PHE A 561 -39.86 37.47 -49.57
N SER A 562 -40.90 36.69 -49.87
CA SER A 562 -40.93 35.77 -51.00
C SER A 562 -40.86 36.44 -52.38
N LYS A 563 -41.22 37.73 -52.45
CA LYS A 563 -41.30 38.55 -53.67
C LYS A 563 -40.09 39.46 -53.87
N GLU A 564 -39.28 39.72 -52.83
CA GLU A 564 -38.12 40.62 -52.90
C GLU A 564 -37.10 40.17 -53.97
N LYS A 565 -36.67 38.91 -53.89
CA LYS A 565 -35.76 38.27 -54.85
C LYS A 565 -36.11 36.80 -54.96
N ARG A 566 -35.75 36.15 -56.08
CA ARG A 566 -35.91 34.71 -56.25
C ARG A 566 -35.16 33.97 -55.11
N PRO A 567 -35.85 33.21 -54.25
CA PRO A 567 -35.20 32.57 -53.11
C PRO A 567 -34.14 31.55 -53.55
N PRO A 568 -32.89 31.64 -53.06
CA PRO A 568 -31.83 30.69 -53.41
C PRO A 568 -32.05 29.28 -52.83
N ILE A 569 -33.04 29.13 -51.94
CA ILE A 569 -33.49 27.87 -51.35
C ILE A 569 -34.72 27.28 -52.05
N GLY A 570 -35.23 27.94 -53.09
CA GLY A 570 -36.52 27.62 -53.70
C GLY A 570 -37.70 27.98 -52.82
N TYR A 571 -38.90 27.53 -53.21
CA TYR A 571 -40.15 27.81 -52.48
C TYR A 571 -40.58 26.66 -51.55
N ARG A 572 -39.94 25.49 -51.63
CA ARG A 572 -40.25 24.33 -50.77
C ARG A 572 -40.16 24.66 -49.27
N PRO A 573 -39.11 25.34 -48.78
CA PRO A 573 -39.03 25.75 -47.39
C PRO A 573 -40.16 26.68 -46.93
N PHE A 574 -40.67 27.53 -47.82
CA PHE A 574 -41.80 28.42 -47.53
C PHE A 574 -43.09 27.59 -47.36
N VAL A 575 -43.29 26.59 -48.23
CA VAL A 575 -44.44 25.67 -48.14
C VAL A 575 -44.38 24.85 -46.86
N GLU A 576 -43.25 24.22 -46.57
CA GLU A 576 -43.06 23.41 -45.35
C GLU A 576 -43.33 24.23 -44.08
N ALA A 577 -42.78 25.45 -43.99
CA ALA A 577 -43.01 26.33 -42.84
C ALA A 577 -44.48 26.77 -42.68
N CYS A 578 -45.23 26.94 -43.77
CA CYS A 578 -46.67 27.26 -43.70
C CYS A 578 -47.51 26.03 -43.33
N VAL A 579 -47.16 24.85 -43.85
CA VAL A 579 -47.81 23.57 -43.54
C VAL A 579 -47.63 23.21 -42.06
N ASP A 580 -46.42 23.35 -41.53
CA ASP A 580 -46.12 23.06 -40.12
C ASP A 580 -46.83 24.01 -39.16
N ALA A 581 -47.17 25.21 -39.61
CA ALA A 581 -47.95 26.20 -38.86
C ALA A 581 -49.48 26.11 -39.06
N ASP A 582 -49.95 25.13 -39.86
CA ASP A 582 -51.34 24.90 -40.28
C ASP A 582 -52.01 26.08 -41.03
N GLU A 583 -51.22 26.91 -41.72
CA GLU A 583 -51.72 28.05 -42.50
C GLU A 583 -51.84 27.70 -43.98
N LYS A 584 -52.99 27.11 -44.34
CA LYS A 584 -53.27 26.62 -45.70
C LYS A 584 -53.36 27.74 -46.73
N GLY A 585 -53.89 28.91 -46.35
CA GLY A 585 -54.08 30.04 -47.25
C GLY A 585 -52.76 30.60 -47.77
N GLU A 586 -51.76 30.67 -46.90
CA GLU A 586 -50.43 31.17 -47.23
C GLU A 586 -49.61 30.12 -48.02
N ALA A 587 -49.72 28.83 -47.65
CA ALA A 587 -49.06 27.74 -48.39
C ALA A 587 -49.45 27.71 -49.88
N LEU A 588 -50.73 27.94 -50.19
CA LEU A 588 -51.25 27.96 -51.57
C LEU A 588 -50.60 29.02 -52.47
N LYS A 589 -50.01 30.09 -51.90
CA LYS A 589 -49.29 31.11 -52.66
C LYS A 589 -47.91 30.65 -53.15
N TYR A 590 -47.35 29.61 -52.51
CA TYR A 590 -46.00 29.11 -52.77
C TYR A 590 -45.97 27.78 -53.51
N ILE A 591 -46.94 26.88 -53.28
CA ILE A 591 -47.00 25.55 -53.92
C ILE A 591 -46.95 25.63 -55.46
N PRO A 592 -47.67 26.54 -56.15
CA PRO A 592 -47.59 26.64 -57.61
C PRO A 592 -46.20 27.03 -58.13
N LYS A 593 -45.36 27.64 -57.29
CA LYS A 593 -44.01 28.11 -57.65
C LYS A 593 -42.94 27.03 -57.52
N LEU A 594 -43.30 25.84 -57.02
CA LEU A 594 -42.41 24.69 -56.96
C LEU A 594 -42.16 24.14 -58.37
N THR A 595 -40.89 23.96 -58.73
CA THR A 595 -40.51 23.50 -60.07
C THR A 595 -40.80 22.03 -60.30
N ASP A 596 -40.64 21.19 -59.27
CA ASP A 596 -40.88 19.75 -59.35
C ASP A 596 -42.39 19.42 -59.21
N PRO A 597 -43.03 18.81 -60.23
CA PRO A 597 -44.42 18.34 -60.14
C PRO A 597 -44.67 17.35 -58.99
N ARG A 598 -43.67 16.54 -58.61
CA ARG A 598 -43.78 15.58 -57.49
C ARG A 598 -43.88 16.29 -56.15
N GLU A 599 -42.98 17.25 -55.88
CA GLU A 599 -43.01 18.05 -54.65
C GLU A 599 -44.31 18.87 -54.54
N ARG A 600 -44.85 19.35 -55.68
CA ARG A 600 -46.16 20.01 -55.74
C ARG A 600 -47.28 19.07 -55.29
N ALA A 601 -47.33 17.86 -55.85
CA ALA A 601 -48.35 16.88 -55.51
C ALA A 601 -48.32 16.49 -54.02
N GLU A 602 -47.12 16.24 -53.48
CA GLU A 602 -46.94 15.93 -52.06
C GLU A 602 -47.32 17.11 -51.16
N SER A 603 -47.00 18.34 -51.56
CA SER A 603 -47.34 19.55 -50.80
C SER A 603 -48.85 19.83 -50.79
N TYR A 604 -49.53 19.72 -51.94
CA TYR A 604 -50.99 19.82 -52.02
C TYR A 604 -51.69 18.74 -51.20
N ALA A 605 -51.10 17.54 -51.15
CA ALA A 605 -51.62 16.46 -50.34
C ALA A 605 -51.57 16.77 -48.84
N ARG A 606 -50.46 17.34 -48.36
CA ARG A 606 -50.29 17.71 -46.95
C ARG A 606 -51.26 18.79 -46.48
N ILE A 607 -51.68 19.72 -47.34
CA ILE A 607 -52.70 20.73 -47.02
C ILE A 607 -54.15 20.24 -47.21
N GLY A 608 -54.33 19.00 -47.68
CA GLY A 608 -55.65 18.37 -47.86
C GLY A 608 -56.35 18.66 -49.20
N MET A 609 -55.64 19.21 -50.19
CA MET A 609 -56.18 19.58 -51.50
C MET A 609 -56.06 18.41 -52.48
N ALA A 610 -57.03 17.49 -52.42
CA ALA A 610 -56.95 16.21 -53.13
C ALA A 610 -56.98 16.33 -54.68
N LYS A 611 -57.76 17.26 -55.22
CA LYS A 611 -57.91 17.44 -56.68
C LYS A 611 -56.62 17.99 -57.29
N GLU A 612 -56.07 19.03 -56.67
CA GLU A 612 -54.83 19.70 -57.08
C GLU A 612 -53.61 18.79 -56.88
N ALA A 613 -53.61 17.97 -55.82
CA ALA A 613 -52.58 16.94 -55.62
C ALA A 613 -52.62 15.87 -56.73
N ALA A 614 -53.82 15.43 -57.14
CA ALA A 614 -54.00 14.44 -58.19
C ALA A 614 -53.59 14.99 -59.57
N ASP A 615 -53.97 16.23 -59.88
CA ASP A 615 -53.60 16.90 -61.13
C ASP A 615 -52.07 17.12 -61.22
N ALA A 616 -51.43 17.53 -60.13
CA ALA A 616 -49.97 17.68 -60.07
C ALA A 616 -49.23 16.33 -60.17
N ALA A 617 -49.75 15.27 -59.55
CA ALA A 617 -49.18 13.92 -59.64
C ALA A 617 -49.32 13.34 -61.05
N SER A 618 -50.45 13.60 -61.72
CA SER A 618 -50.64 13.27 -63.13
C SER A 618 -49.64 14.00 -64.03
N GLN A 619 -49.27 15.24 -63.73
CA GLN A 619 -48.23 15.94 -64.49
C GLN A 619 -46.83 15.34 -64.27
N ALA A 620 -46.57 14.70 -63.13
CA ALA A 620 -45.31 14.03 -62.82
C ALA A 620 -45.12 12.69 -63.56
N LYS A 621 -46.20 12.11 -64.14
CA LYS A 621 -46.22 10.78 -64.77
C LYS A 621 -45.70 9.63 -63.88
N ASP A 622 -45.85 9.77 -62.56
CA ASP A 622 -45.40 8.79 -61.57
C ASP A 622 -46.61 8.02 -60.99
N GLY A 623 -46.85 6.81 -61.51
CA GLY A 623 -47.99 5.98 -61.11
C GLY A 623 -47.91 5.46 -59.67
N GLU A 624 -46.72 5.37 -59.08
CA GLU A 624 -46.50 4.94 -57.70
C GLU A 624 -46.88 6.05 -56.71
N LEU A 625 -46.57 7.31 -57.06
CA LEU A 625 -46.97 8.49 -56.29
C LEU A 625 -48.50 8.64 -56.23
N LEU A 626 -49.19 8.46 -57.35
CA LEU A 626 -50.67 8.44 -57.42
C LEU A 626 -51.27 7.39 -56.48
N GLY A 627 -50.69 6.18 -56.45
CA GLY A 627 -51.12 5.10 -55.54
C GLY A 627 -50.92 5.44 -54.05
N ARG A 628 -49.78 6.06 -53.70
CA ARG A 628 -49.51 6.51 -52.33
C ARG A 628 -50.45 7.63 -51.88
N LEU A 629 -50.69 8.63 -52.73
CA LEU A 629 -51.60 9.74 -52.42
C LEU A 629 -53.04 9.27 -52.23
N LYS A 630 -53.50 8.25 -52.99
CA LYS A 630 -54.81 7.61 -52.79
C LYS A 630 -54.96 7.04 -51.38
N MET A 631 -53.92 6.38 -50.85
CA MET A 631 -53.94 5.84 -49.47
C MET A 631 -54.02 6.96 -48.43
N THR A 632 -53.31 8.07 -48.64
CA THR A 632 -53.35 9.27 -47.77
C THR A 632 -54.73 9.91 -47.72
N PHE A 633 -55.50 9.84 -48.81
CA PHE A 633 -56.87 10.38 -48.91
C PHE A 633 -57.98 9.31 -48.82
N SER A 634 -57.65 8.09 -48.37
CA SER A 634 -58.57 6.93 -48.36
C SER A 634 -59.87 7.14 -47.60
N GLN A 635 -59.89 8.06 -46.63
CA GLN A 635 -61.08 8.41 -45.85
C GLN A 635 -62.04 9.38 -46.58
N ASN A 636 -61.63 9.97 -47.71
CA ASN A 636 -62.44 10.91 -48.48
C ASN A 636 -62.86 10.27 -49.82
N ALA A 637 -64.08 9.72 -49.87
CA ALA A 637 -64.59 8.95 -51.01
C ALA A 637 -64.56 9.73 -52.35
N ALA A 638 -64.79 11.05 -52.32
CA ALA A 638 -64.73 11.91 -53.50
C ALA A 638 -63.30 12.15 -54.00
N ALA A 639 -62.32 12.19 -53.09
CA ALA A 639 -60.91 12.27 -53.45
C ALA A 639 -60.43 10.96 -54.10
N SER A 640 -60.82 9.81 -53.53
CA SER A 640 -60.41 8.48 -54.01
C SER A 640 -60.86 8.22 -55.45
N SER A 641 -62.07 8.63 -55.83
CA SER A 641 -62.57 8.49 -57.22
C SER A 641 -61.79 9.34 -58.23
N ILE A 642 -61.27 10.49 -57.83
CA ILE A 642 -60.45 11.36 -58.71
C ILE A 642 -59.12 10.65 -59.03
N PHE A 643 -58.48 10.04 -58.04
CA PHE A 643 -57.23 9.30 -58.25
C PHE A 643 -57.42 8.05 -59.13
N ASP A 644 -58.57 7.37 -59.04
CA ASP A 644 -58.87 6.19 -59.89
C ASP A 644 -59.04 6.57 -61.37
N THR A 645 -59.82 7.61 -61.67
CA THR A 645 -60.02 8.08 -63.06
C THR A 645 -58.73 8.56 -63.75
N LEU A 646 -57.77 9.10 -62.97
CA LEU A 646 -56.48 9.56 -63.51
C LEU A 646 -55.48 8.43 -63.69
N ARG A 647 -55.48 7.42 -62.80
CA ARG A 647 -54.61 6.23 -62.94
C ARG A 647 -54.95 5.41 -64.17
N ASP A 648 -56.24 5.24 -64.47
CA ASP A 648 -56.69 4.45 -65.62
C ASP A 648 -56.24 5.05 -66.97
N ARG A 649 -55.97 6.36 -67.02
CA ARG A 649 -55.37 7.04 -68.20
C ARG A 649 -53.86 6.81 -68.38
N PHE A 650 -53.17 6.29 -67.36
CA PHE A 650 -51.72 6.00 -67.42
C PHE A 650 -51.41 4.55 -67.78
N VAL A 651 -52.37 3.64 -67.60
CA VAL A 651 -52.23 2.20 -67.87
C VAL A 651 -52.67 1.84 -69.31
N SER A 652 -53.29 2.79 -70.02
CA SER A 652 -53.52 2.77 -71.49
C SER A 652 -52.43 3.53 -72.23
#